data_AF-A0A1W1YHG8-F1
#
_entry.id   AF-A0A1W1YHG8-F1
#
_cell.length_a   1.000
_cell.length_b   1.000
_cell.length_c   1.000
_cell.angle_alpha   90.00
_cell.angle_beta   90.00
_cell.angle_gamma   90.00
#
_symmetry.space_group_name_H-M   'P 1'
#
loop_
_entity.id
_entity.type
_entity.pdbx_description
1 polymer ?
#
loop_
_entity_poly.entity_id
_entity_poly.type
_entity_poly.pdbx_seq_one_letter_code
_entity_poly.pdbx_strand_id
1 'polypeptide(L)'
;MKKSISDRIKAILLSSVLIPSLMVSSMSLPVIADGYGEQGVGVIFAYGGDHGDITLQGGWHKAASGNRFAIFYTTADRQVMYCLEPGNHRDDDSSAFRQDPDYIRTHLSSRFLSGSQIEEFMSLIMTYGYNGSIDGGQFVIDLGPFNEPITAAGGTTTTQLYEACQILIWETLTGERDANFDYVAPDPGYTPARSIHTTGGDSGAAFDVYYDHIVSYVKTHCGTPSFMVTSVDAAFSMEKTKPSEDGAFHFEDTSDKTSMSDWSFEVVDAAGVGIIGSTVTVEGESVTVTLPEDITEAYLRANSNVSTRGAVAWSSDGNWAVGSDTQDLVQLSVGSSKVCYTKIGRDTGSVTVTKTSDYGVVEGIEFEVIRTDTGVSMGTMTTDANGVASMGGLLYGDYTVEERSPERTVCIWDGGNTFTVTGSELDHSLTASNHVSTSILLHKTDKVTGEDVGYVSYAIYNDTNGNGVPEEDELVDEKRDNDGDSYIEFTELPVGTYLLLETEASGNYELSSEIMTVTVDGPQVYDITCTNDAHGSVTLTKTDSEDTDKLLTGAMFAIYVDTNANGTYESDVDTIYSVIADNDHDGVYTEEGLPRQRYLITEIVSPAGYEIDPGYYPFEITISDLDVVVSNDPYGHFSDTNGVGETEFMDYASGSGDTATLSEETVLTDHVYYQGLIPGKEYELILTLMDKDTGEMIEGISETASFIPEEENGETTISVIVDSYELSGHTVVAYETLKRDDQIVGVHADINDERQTIRFPQIGTVATGADRSSKTVTGTTTTGIVDTIMFENLTPGKTYRAEGILMNPVTGEEFKIEDQTVTSSSEFVPQEESGSVEVLFNFDATAYEGDVVIYEEVFDTETNRKVAEHKDITYRGQTVTIRKALVQIDVRPTRVISALVAVPPSVPETVVENIPEVVPQVVQEAIPQTGEAATYYKIIGLILGFTSLAAYLTYKMRYRKEK
;
A
#
# COMPACT_ATOMS: atom_id res chain seq x y z
N MET A 1 30.44 -38.04 3.88
CA MET A 1 30.62 -39.52 3.94
C MET A 1 31.25 -40.01 2.62
N LYS A 2 31.89 -41.20 2.57
CA LYS A 2 32.46 -41.77 1.34
C LYS A 2 31.74 -43.06 0.91
N LYS A 3 30.78 -42.98 -0.04
CA LYS A 3 30.52 -43.96 -1.14
C LYS A 3 29.20 -43.65 -1.86
N SER A 4 29.20 -43.94 -3.18
CA SER A 4 28.13 -43.81 -4.19
C SER A 4 27.32 -42.49 -4.16
N ILE A 5 27.35 -41.68 -5.20
CA ILE A 5 26.70 -42.01 -6.48
C ILE A 5 27.72 -42.14 -7.61
N SER A 6 28.24 -43.36 -7.80
CA SER A 6 29.08 -43.71 -8.97
C SER A 6 28.24 -44.08 -10.20
N ASP A 7 26.91 -44.13 -10.03
CA ASP A 7 26.02 -44.87 -10.91
C ASP A 7 25.12 -43.96 -11.77
N ARG A 8 24.96 -42.67 -11.42
CA ARG A 8 24.28 -41.69 -12.29
C ARG A 8 25.13 -41.29 -13.52
N ILE A 9 26.46 -41.34 -13.42
CA ILE A 9 27.38 -41.02 -14.53
C ILE A 9 27.38 -42.12 -15.63
N LYS A 10 26.87 -43.33 -15.33
CA LYS A 10 26.82 -44.46 -16.28
C LYS A 10 25.47 -44.64 -16.99
N ALA A 11 24.44 -43.86 -16.66
CA ALA A 11 23.11 -43.98 -17.26
C ALA A 11 22.93 -43.17 -18.56
N ILE A 12 23.78 -42.17 -18.81
CA ILE A 12 23.75 -41.31 -20.02
C ILE A 12 24.83 -41.76 -21.04
N LEU A 13 25.70 -42.71 -20.67
CA LEU A 13 26.85 -43.16 -21.45
C LEU A 13 26.56 -44.44 -22.27
N LEU A 14 25.29 -44.76 -22.56
CA LEU A 14 24.91 -45.96 -23.32
C LEU A 14 23.62 -45.80 -24.17
N SER A 15 23.54 -44.74 -24.97
CA SER A 15 22.58 -44.64 -26.08
C SER A 15 23.19 -44.06 -27.36
N SER A 16 24.51 -44.24 -27.53
CA SER A 16 25.32 -43.78 -28.67
C SER A 16 25.87 -44.96 -29.48
N VAL A 17 24.99 -45.85 -29.94
CA VAL A 17 25.30 -46.97 -30.83
C VAL A 17 24.24 -47.03 -31.92
N LEU A 18 24.67 -46.98 -33.19
CA LEU A 18 23.87 -46.66 -34.39
C LEU A 18 23.40 -45.19 -34.32
N ILE A 19 23.81 -44.27 -35.20
CA ILE A 19 24.31 -44.41 -36.59
C ILE A 19 25.63 -43.65 -36.79
N PRO A 20 26.66 -44.22 -37.44
CA PRO A 20 27.76 -43.48 -38.05
C PRO A 20 27.51 -43.12 -39.53
N SER A 21 28.33 -42.20 -40.05
CA SER A 21 28.55 -41.93 -41.49
C SER A 21 27.56 -41.02 -42.25
N LEU A 22 27.75 -39.70 -42.06
CA LEU A 22 27.82 -38.73 -43.16
C LEU A 22 28.64 -37.51 -42.69
N MET A 23 29.45 -36.93 -43.59
CA MET A 23 30.30 -35.75 -43.34
C MET A 23 31.29 -35.83 -42.15
N VAL A 24 32.05 -36.92 -42.08
CA VAL A 24 33.49 -36.77 -41.87
C VAL A 24 34.15 -37.11 -43.20
N SER A 25 34.89 -36.18 -43.77
CA SER A 25 35.73 -36.43 -44.95
C SER A 25 36.98 -37.20 -44.55
N SER A 26 36.78 -38.41 -44.01
CA SER A 26 37.69 -39.51 -44.30
C SER A 26 37.51 -39.90 -45.77
N MET A 27 37.90 -38.99 -46.66
CA MET A 27 38.88 -39.39 -47.65
C MET A 27 40.14 -39.82 -46.88
N SER A 28 40.08 -41.04 -46.34
CA SER A 28 41.07 -42.00 -46.82
C SER A 28 41.07 -41.81 -48.34
N LEU A 29 42.14 -41.21 -48.86
CA LEU A 29 42.44 -41.27 -50.28
C LEU A 29 42.12 -42.71 -50.70
N PRO A 30 41.38 -42.97 -51.79
CA PRO A 30 41.55 -44.25 -52.44
C PRO A 30 43.06 -44.37 -52.64
N VAL A 31 43.66 -45.41 -52.08
CA VAL A 31 45.06 -45.70 -52.31
C VAL A 31 45.12 -46.14 -53.76
N ILE A 32 45.24 -45.16 -54.67
CA ILE A 32 45.56 -45.36 -56.08
C ILE A 32 47.09 -45.49 -56.24
N ALA A 33 47.72 -46.11 -55.23
CA ALA A 33 48.57 -47.27 -55.48
C ALA A 33 47.69 -48.53 -55.74
N ASP A 34 46.81 -48.41 -56.73
CA ASP A 34 46.23 -49.49 -57.55
C ASP A 34 45.40 -48.81 -58.67
N GLY A 35 46.08 -48.42 -59.76
CA GLY A 35 45.41 -47.80 -60.91
C GLY A 35 46.32 -47.24 -62.03
N TYR A 36 47.51 -46.72 -61.69
CA TYR A 36 48.42 -46.09 -62.66
C TYR A 36 49.70 -46.89 -62.97
N GLY A 37 49.82 -48.12 -62.48
CA GLY A 37 50.98 -49.01 -62.69
C GLY A 37 51.26 -49.47 -64.14
N GLU A 38 50.50 -48.99 -65.13
CA GLU A 38 50.73 -49.22 -66.56
C GLU A 38 50.67 -47.92 -67.41
N GLN A 39 50.55 -46.74 -66.79
CA GLN A 39 50.40 -45.45 -67.52
C GLN A 39 51.62 -44.57 -67.31
N GLY A 40 52.51 -44.55 -68.31
CA GLY A 40 53.79 -43.82 -68.22
C GLY A 40 53.63 -42.29 -68.20
N VAL A 41 54.70 -41.61 -67.80
CA VAL A 41 54.86 -40.16 -67.99
C VAL A 41 55.41 -39.89 -69.39
N GLY A 42 54.83 -38.92 -70.08
CA GLY A 42 55.32 -38.44 -71.37
C GLY A 42 56.11 -37.14 -71.24
N VAL A 43 57.01 -36.91 -72.20
CA VAL A 43 57.74 -35.63 -72.37
C VAL A 43 57.55 -35.19 -73.82
N ILE A 44 56.95 -34.02 -74.07
CA ILE A 44 56.79 -33.49 -75.46
C ILE A 44 57.87 -32.48 -75.78
N PHE A 45 58.05 -31.52 -74.88
CA PHE A 45 58.71 -30.27 -75.15
C PHE A 45 59.71 -29.97 -74.06
N ALA A 46 60.81 -29.38 -74.49
CA ALA A 46 61.72 -28.71 -73.60
C ALA A 46 61.89 -27.25 -74.04
N TYR A 47 61.79 -26.31 -73.10
CA TYR A 47 61.73 -24.86 -73.32
C TYR A 47 62.83 -24.10 -72.54
N GLY A 48 62.93 -22.78 -72.71
CA GLY A 48 64.02 -21.95 -72.17
C GLY A 48 65.18 -21.67 -73.13
N GLY A 49 66.00 -20.68 -72.78
CA GLY A 49 67.06 -20.10 -73.63
C GLY A 49 68.46 -20.71 -73.44
N ASP A 50 69.39 -20.34 -74.33
CA ASP A 50 70.81 -20.70 -74.20
C ASP A 50 71.44 -19.99 -72.98
N HIS A 51 72.00 -20.78 -72.06
CA HIS A 51 72.66 -20.31 -70.85
C HIS A 51 74.05 -20.95 -70.67
N GLY A 52 74.92 -20.26 -69.94
CA GLY A 52 76.20 -20.80 -69.46
C GLY A 52 76.02 -21.74 -68.27
N ASP A 53 77.12 -22.09 -67.61
CA ASP A 53 77.07 -22.82 -66.34
C ASP A 53 76.40 -21.94 -65.28
N ILE A 54 75.22 -22.33 -64.81
CA ILE A 54 74.50 -21.62 -63.75
C ILE A 54 74.50 -22.44 -62.46
N THR A 55 74.50 -21.72 -61.34
CA THR A 55 74.21 -22.29 -60.02
C THR A 55 73.15 -21.40 -59.41
N LEU A 56 72.00 -21.98 -59.07
CA LEU A 56 70.84 -21.28 -58.53
C LEU A 56 70.91 -21.26 -57.00
N GLN A 57 70.13 -20.38 -56.38
CA GLN A 57 70.04 -20.31 -54.91
C GLN A 57 69.65 -21.69 -54.35
N GLY A 58 70.28 -22.08 -53.24
CA GLY A 58 70.17 -23.45 -52.69
C GLY A 58 71.17 -24.46 -53.27
N GLY A 59 72.07 -24.07 -54.18
CA GLY A 59 73.20 -24.92 -54.61
C GLY A 59 72.93 -25.79 -55.85
N TRP A 60 71.70 -25.79 -56.36
CA TRP A 60 71.30 -26.45 -57.61
C TRP A 60 72.14 -25.99 -58.79
N HIS A 61 72.80 -26.93 -59.48
CA HIS A 61 73.72 -26.63 -60.56
C HIS A 61 73.21 -27.16 -61.91
N LYS A 62 73.36 -26.36 -62.97
CA LYS A 62 72.96 -26.70 -64.32
C LYS A 62 74.06 -26.28 -65.31
N ALA A 63 74.53 -27.25 -66.10
CA ALA A 63 75.69 -27.11 -66.96
C ALA A 63 75.38 -26.35 -68.27
N ALA A 64 76.40 -25.73 -68.85
CA ALA A 64 76.30 -24.93 -70.06
C ALA A 64 75.80 -25.73 -71.29
N SER A 65 74.90 -25.11 -72.05
CA SER A 65 74.31 -25.58 -73.33
C SER A 65 73.38 -26.80 -73.29
N GLY A 66 72.38 -26.80 -74.17
CA GLY A 66 71.50 -27.94 -74.46
C GLY A 66 70.25 -28.06 -73.58
N ASN A 67 70.38 -27.92 -72.25
CA ASN A 67 69.33 -28.31 -71.31
C ASN A 67 68.28 -27.24 -71.03
N ARG A 68 67.41 -27.05 -72.04
CA ARG A 68 66.00 -26.66 -71.86
C ARG A 68 65.35 -27.39 -70.67
N PHE A 69 64.38 -26.76 -69.98
CA PHE A 69 63.55 -27.46 -68.99
C PHE A 69 62.44 -28.26 -69.69
N ALA A 70 62.03 -29.41 -69.15
CA ALA A 70 60.98 -30.24 -69.75
C ALA A 70 59.60 -29.94 -69.15
N ILE A 71 58.56 -29.97 -70.00
CA ILE A 71 57.16 -30.11 -69.56
C ILE A 71 56.75 -31.57 -69.71
N PHE A 72 56.25 -32.13 -68.61
CA PHE A 72 55.82 -33.51 -68.50
C PHE A 72 54.30 -33.62 -68.65
N TYR A 73 53.80 -34.82 -68.95
CA TYR A 73 52.36 -35.06 -69.03
C TYR A 73 51.94 -36.49 -68.70
N THR A 74 50.71 -36.66 -68.22
CA THR A 74 50.08 -37.97 -68.02
C THR A 74 49.70 -38.60 -69.38
N THR A 75 50.08 -39.84 -69.65
CA THR A 75 49.88 -40.40 -71.02
C THR A 75 48.43 -40.63 -71.43
N ALA A 76 47.47 -40.71 -70.50
CA ALA A 76 46.06 -40.99 -70.80
C ALA A 76 45.22 -39.72 -71.04
N ASP A 77 45.23 -38.79 -70.09
CA ASP A 77 44.42 -37.55 -70.09
C ASP A 77 45.22 -36.30 -70.51
N ARG A 78 46.55 -36.45 -70.68
CA ARG A 78 47.46 -35.43 -71.24
C ARG A 78 47.56 -34.15 -70.41
N GLN A 79 47.33 -34.24 -69.10
CA GLN A 79 47.47 -33.15 -68.14
C GLN A 79 48.93 -32.67 -68.06
N VAL A 80 49.15 -31.35 -68.03
CA VAL A 80 50.47 -30.72 -67.82
C VAL A 80 50.98 -30.99 -66.40
N MET A 81 52.27 -31.33 -66.30
CA MET A 81 52.99 -31.50 -65.03
C MET A 81 54.36 -30.83 -65.10
N TYR A 82 54.80 -30.24 -63.99
CA TYR A 82 56.01 -29.41 -63.93
C TYR A 82 57.17 -30.08 -63.20
N CYS A 83 58.40 -29.71 -63.57
CA CYS A 83 59.63 -30.24 -63.00
C CYS A 83 59.93 -29.62 -61.64
N LEU A 84 60.15 -30.44 -60.61
CA LEU A 84 60.59 -29.97 -59.28
C LEU A 84 62.07 -29.64 -59.22
N GLU A 85 62.90 -30.28 -60.04
CA GLU A 85 64.34 -30.10 -60.05
C GLU A 85 64.74 -28.95 -61.00
N PRO A 86 65.30 -27.83 -60.49
CA PRO A 86 65.79 -26.73 -61.33
C PRO A 86 67.19 -27.00 -61.93
N GLY A 87 67.85 -28.05 -61.44
CA GLY A 87 69.16 -28.55 -61.89
C GLY A 87 69.52 -29.79 -61.08
N ASN A 88 70.80 -30.16 -61.04
CA ASN A 88 71.29 -31.22 -60.17
C ASN A 88 71.66 -30.62 -58.81
N HIS A 89 71.12 -31.16 -57.71
CA HIS A 89 71.59 -30.78 -56.37
C HIS A 89 73.03 -31.26 -56.17
N ARG A 90 73.83 -30.55 -55.34
CA ARG A 90 75.28 -30.81 -55.23
C ARG A 90 75.69 -31.79 -54.13
N ASP A 91 74.84 -32.01 -53.13
CA ASP A 91 75.24 -32.69 -51.89
C ASP A 91 74.46 -34.00 -51.59
N ASP A 92 73.46 -34.36 -52.40
CA ASP A 92 72.51 -35.44 -52.09
C ASP A 92 72.69 -36.72 -52.93
N ASP A 93 73.36 -37.71 -52.34
CA ASP A 93 73.37 -39.13 -52.77
C ASP A 93 72.12 -39.87 -52.20
N SER A 94 70.97 -39.19 -52.21
CA SER A 94 69.80 -39.52 -51.38
C SER A 94 68.85 -40.53 -52.03
N SER A 95 69.12 -41.82 -51.79
CA SER A 95 68.27 -42.96 -52.20
C SER A 95 66.96 -43.11 -51.39
N ALA A 96 66.30 -42.00 -51.06
CA ALA A 96 64.95 -41.99 -50.51
C ALA A 96 63.90 -42.13 -51.63
N PHE A 97 62.75 -42.74 -51.34
CA PHE A 97 61.66 -42.89 -52.30
C PHE A 97 61.05 -41.51 -52.62
N ARG A 98 61.32 -40.96 -53.81
CA ARG A 98 60.89 -39.61 -54.27
C ARG A 98 59.38 -39.50 -54.58
N GLN A 99 58.58 -40.46 -54.12
CA GLN A 99 57.15 -40.60 -54.37
C GLN A 99 56.27 -40.08 -53.21
N ASP A 100 56.87 -39.53 -52.16
CA ASP A 100 56.16 -39.05 -50.96
C ASP A 100 55.76 -37.57 -51.09
N PRO A 101 54.45 -37.22 -51.12
CA PRO A 101 54.01 -35.82 -51.13
C PRO A 101 54.43 -35.04 -49.88
N ASP A 102 54.53 -35.70 -48.71
CA ASP A 102 54.97 -35.06 -47.48
C ASP A 102 56.45 -34.65 -47.52
N TYR A 103 57.25 -35.12 -48.48
CA TYR A 103 58.67 -34.76 -48.63
C TYR A 103 58.87 -33.24 -48.78
N ILE A 104 58.01 -32.56 -49.55
CA ILE A 104 58.08 -31.09 -49.71
C ILE A 104 57.84 -30.40 -48.37
N ARG A 105 56.82 -30.85 -47.63
CA ARG A 105 56.43 -30.31 -46.32
C ARG A 105 57.49 -30.53 -45.23
N THR A 106 58.15 -31.69 -45.25
CA THR A 106 58.95 -32.21 -44.13
C THR A 106 60.46 -32.13 -44.32
N HIS A 107 60.95 -32.11 -45.56
CA HIS A 107 62.39 -32.15 -45.89
C HIS A 107 62.87 -30.94 -46.70
N LEU A 108 62.00 -30.23 -47.42
CA LEU A 108 62.37 -29.01 -48.13
C LEU A 108 62.20 -27.75 -47.24
N SER A 109 63.10 -26.80 -47.42
CA SER A 109 62.99 -25.43 -46.93
C SER A 109 63.90 -24.54 -47.76
N SER A 110 63.59 -23.24 -47.85
CA SER A 110 64.39 -22.26 -48.58
C SER A 110 64.88 -21.16 -47.64
N ARG A 111 65.58 -20.16 -48.18
CA ARG A 111 66.11 -19.00 -47.43
C ARG A 111 65.03 -18.22 -46.67
N PHE A 112 63.76 -18.30 -47.09
CA PHE A 112 62.63 -17.57 -46.49
C PHE A 112 61.39 -18.43 -46.19
N LEU A 113 61.29 -19.64 -46.74
CA LEU A 113 60.07 -20.44 -46.71
C LEU A 113 60.30 -21.79 -46.03
N SER A 114 59.40 -22.14 -45.11
CA SER A 114 59.24 -23.51 -44.61
C SER A 114 58.66 -24.43 -45.68
N GLY A 115 58.87 -25.75 -45.56
CA GLY A 115 58.35 -26.73 -46.51
C GLY A 115 56.84 -26.63 -46.75
N SER A 116 56.06 -26.31 -45.72
CA SER A 116 54.62 -26.05 -45.83
C SER A 116 54.28 -24.77 -46.62
N GLN A 117 55.08 -23.71 -46.52
CA GLN A 117 54.87 -22.49 -47.32
C GLN A 117 55.31 -22.70 -48.78
N ILE A 118 56.34 -23.52 -49.01
CA ILE A 118 56.75 -23.95 -50.34
C ILE A 118 55.60 -24.77 -50.99
N GLU A 119 55.05 -25.73 -50.27
CA GLU A 119 53.92 -26.55 -50.70
C GLU A 119 52.67 -25.71 -51.00
N GLU A 120 52.33 -24.76 -50.12
CA GLU A 120 51.22 -23.81 -50.28
C GLU A 120 51.40 -22.94 -51.53
N PHE A 121 52.53 -22.24 -51.66
CA PHE A 121 52.78 -21.38 -52.83
C PHE A 121 52.88 -22.18 -54.12
N MET A 122 53.48 -23.37 -54.12
CA MET A 122 53.46 -24.25 -55.30
C MET A 122 52.03 -24.64 -55.69
N SER A 123 51.17 -24.94 -54.71
CA SER A 123 49.76 -25.27 -54.97
C SER A 123 49.00 -24.06 -55.53
N LEU A 124 49.25 -22.85 -55.03
CA LEU A 124 48.66 -21.61 -55.56
C LEU A 124 49.20 -21.27 -56.98
N ILE A 125 50.51 -21.38 -57.23
CA ILE A 125 51.12 -21.20 -58.56
C ILE A 125 50.49 -22.16 -59.57
N MET A 126 50.30 -23.43 -59.19
CA MET A 126 49.65 -24.44 -60.04
C MET A 126 48.16 -24.15 -60.30
N THR A 127 47.52 -23.40 -59.42
CA THR A 127 46.09 -23.06 -59.51
C THR A 127 45.82 -21.86 -60.42
N TYR A 128 46.64 -20.81 -60.34
CA TYR A 128 46.52 -19.61 -61.20
C TYR A 128 47.39 -19.70 -62.47
N GLY A 129 48.34 -20.63 -62.51
CA GLY A 129 49.04 -21.10 -63.70
C GLY A 129 48.24 -22.13 -64.48
N TYR A 130 48.89 -22.87 -65.39
CA TYR A 130 48.22 -23.81 -66.27
C TYR A 130 48.29 -25.25 -65.79
N ASN A 131 47.13 -25.89 -65.59
CA ASN A 131 46.99 -27.29 -65.16
C ASN A 131 46.15 -28.14 -66.14
N GLY A 132 45.94 -27.64 -67.37
CA GLY A 132 45.12 -28.25 -68.42
C GLY A 132 45.86 -29.26 -69.30
N SER A 133 45.31 -29.53 -70.50
CA SER A 133 45.78 -30.59 -71.42
C SER A 133 46.61 -30.06 -72.60
N ILE A 134 47.80 -30.66 -72.79
CA ILE A 134 48.84 -30.22 -73.74
C ILE A 134 48.42 -30.11 -75.23
N ASP A 135 47.39 -30.84 -75.65
CA ASP A 135 46.93 -30.87 -77.05
C ASP A 135 45.89 -29.79 -77.37
N GLY A 136 45.54 -28.93 -76.41
CA GLY A 136 44.62 -27.81 -76.64
C GLY A 136 43.20 -28.24 -77.03
N GLY A 137 42.74 -29.38 -76.50
CA GLY A 137 41.38 -29.88 -76.73
C GLY A 137 40.33 -28.83 -76.37
N GLN A 138 39.41 -28.54 -77.29
CA GLN A 138 38.46 -27.42 -77.17
C GLN A 138 37.32 -27.69 -76.18
N PHE A 139 37.64 -27.80 -74.89
CA PHE A 139 36.70 -27.62 -73.79
C PHE A 139 37.33 -26.71 -72.73
N VAL A 140 37.05 -25.41 -72.91
CA VAL A 140 37.16 -24.29 -71.96
C VAL A 140 38.34 -24.35 -70.99
N ILE A 141 39.38 -23.57 -71.31
CA ILE A 141 40.37 -23.13 -70.33
C ILE A 141 39.64 -22.20 -69.34
N ASP A 142 39.23 -22.74 -68.21
CA ASP A 142 38.66 -21.98 -67.10
C ASP A 142 39.81 -21.38 -66.25
N LEU A 143 40.34 -20.25 -66.71
CA LEU A 143 41.25 -19.38 -65.96
C LEU A 143 40.46 -18.39 -65.07
N GLY A 144 39.21 -18.70 -64.70
CA GLY A 144 38.32 -17.77 -64.03
C GLY A 144 38.00 -16.55 -64.90
N PRO A 145 38.20 -15.31 -64.42
CA PRO A 145 37.74 -14.09 -65.11
C PRO A 145 38.42 -13.78 -66.46
N PHE A 146 39.44 -14.54 -66.88
CA PHE A 146 40.15 -14.36 -68.16
C PHE A 146 39.40 -14.94 -69.37
N ASN A 147 38.11 -14.60 -69.48
CA ASN A 147 37.22 -15.05 -70.54
C ASN A 147 37.39 -14.29 -71.87
N GLU A 148 38.41 -13.42 -71.96
CA GLU A 148 38.88 -12.78 -73.20
C GLU A 148 40.23 -13.40 -73.62
N PRO A 149 40.29 -14.11 -74.77
CA PRO A 149 41.50 -14.82 -75.16
C PRO A 149 42.59 -13.86 -75.64
N ILE A 150 43.76 -13.91 -75.01
CA ILE A 150 44.97 -13.14 -75.39
C ILE A 150 45.44 -13.59 -76.79
N THR A 151 44.93 -12.93 -77.81
CA THR A 151 44.96 -13.38 -79.22
C THR A 151 46.17 -12.82 -79.98
N ALA A 152 47.37 -13.11 -79.47
CA ALA A 152 48.64 -12.80 -80.13
C ALA A 152 49.14 -13.98 -81.00
N ALA A 153 48.81 -13.95 -82.29
CA ALA A 153 49.45 -14.65 -83.41
C ALA A 153 50.24 -15.96 -83.15
N GLY A 154 49.59 -17.12 -83.32
CA GLY A 154 50.24 -18.27 -83.98
C GLY A 154 50.99 -19.29 -83.11
N GLY A 155 50.35 -19.83 -82.07
CA GLY A 155 50.76 -21.10 -81.44
C GLY A 155 51.93 -21.04 -80.44
N THR A 156 52.44 -19.84 -80.16
CA THR A 156 53.48 -19.61 -79.14
C THR A 156 52.92 -19.38 -77.74
N THR A 157 51.78 -18.69 -77.62
CA THR A 157 51.28 -18.12 -76.34
C THR A 157 51.19 -19.11 -75.17
N THR A 158 50.71 -20.35 -75.38
CA THR A 158 50.64 -21.34 -74.29
C THR A 158 52.02 -21.78 -73.78
N THR A 159 53.07 -21.69 -74.61
CA THR A 159 54.44 -22.00 -74.17
C THR A 159 54.91 -21.02 -73.10
N GLN A 160 54.66 -19.72 -73.30
CA GLN A 160 55.06 -18.68 -72.35
C GLN A 160 54.33 -18.81 -71.00
N LEU A 161 53.10 -19.32 -71.00
CA LEU A 161 52.36 -19.65 -69.78
C LEU A 161 52.94 -20.87 -69.05
N TYR A 162 53.40 -21.90 -69.78
CA TYR A 162 54.15 -23.01 -69.19
C TYR A 162 55.49 -22.53 -68.61
N GLU A 163 56.21 -21.66 -69.33
CA GLU A 163 57.46 -21.04 -68.87
C GLU A 163 57.25 -20.21 -67.60
N ALA A 164 56.23 -19.36 -67.54
CA ALA A 164 55.92 -18.54 -66.36
C ALA A 164 55.64 -19.41 -65.13
N CYS A 165 54.78 -20.42 -65.25
CA CYS A 165 54.45 -21.34 -64.15
C CYS A 165 55.69 -22.11 -63.66
N GLN A 166 56.48 -22.68 -64.58
CA GLN A 166 57.68 -23.45 -64.23
C GLN A 166 58.73 -22.61 -63.49
N ILE A 167 58.95 -21.37 -63.93
CA ILE A 167 59.92 -20.46 -63.32
C ILE A 167 59.47 -20.07 -61.90
N LEU A 168 58.19 -19.81 -61.68
CA LEU A 168 57.67 -19.46 -60.34
C LEU A 168 57.78 -20.62 -59.34
N ILE A 169 57.57 -21.87 -59.78
CA ILE A 169 57.83 -23.07 -58.96
C ILE A 169 59.31 -23.10 -58.55
N TRP A 170 60.23 -22.84 -59.48
CA TRP A 170 61.66 -22.84 -59.19
C TRP A 170 62.10 -21.69 -58.29
N GLU A 171 61.62 -20.45 -58.49
CA GLU A 171 61.92 -19.33 -57.59
C GLU A 171 61.45 -19.58 -56.14
N THR A 172 60.33 -20.29 -55.98
CA THR A 172 59.79 -20.70 -54.67
C THR A 172 60.72 -21.71 -53.99
N LEU A 173 61.16 -22.72 -54.74
CA LEU A 173 62.06 -23.78 -54.26
C LEU A 173 63.50 -23.28 -53.99
N THR A 174 64.04 -22.39 -54.82
CA THR A 174 65.40 -21.84 -54.65
C THR A 174 65.49 -20.81 -53.52
N GLY A 175 64.36 -20.20 -53.11
CA GLY A 175 64.35 -19.12 -52.11
C GLY A 175 64.57 -17.74 -52.71
N GLU A 176 64.08 -17.56 -53.93
CA GLU A 176 63.93 -16.27 -54.63
C GLU A 176 62.50 -15.69 -54.45
N ARG A 177 61.67 -16.30 -53.59
CA ARG A 177 60.41 -15.77 -53.08
C ARG A 177 60.39 -15.70 -51.56
N ASP A 178 59.76 -14.65 -51.02
CA ASP A 178 59.51 -14.48 -49.58
C ASP A 178 58.08 -14.90 -49.18
N ALA A 179 57.73 -14.75 -47.91
CA ALA A 179 56.40 -15.08 -47.36
C ALA A 179 55.26 -14.15 -47.82
N ASN A 180 55.53 -13.08 -48.57
CA ASN A 180 54.54 -12.24 -49.26
C ASN A 180 54.42 -12.62 -50.75
N PHE A 181 55.12 -13.67 -51.19
CA PHE A 181 55.37 -14.01 -52.59
C PHE A 181 56.04 -12.87 -53.40
N ASP A 182 56.75 -11.96 -52.72
CA ASP A 182 57.61 -10.97 -53.36
C ASP A 182 58.90 -11.62 -53.86
N TYR A 183 59.40 -11.14 -55.02
CA TYR A 183 60.65 -11.63 -55.59
C TYR A 183 61.85 -11.07 -54.81
N VAL A 184 62.74 -11.96 -54.37
CA VAL A 184 63.97 -11.63 -53.66
C VAL A 184 65.16 -12.15 -54.45
N ALA A 185 66.09 -11.26 -54.81
CA ALA A 185 67.28 -11.63 -55.56
C ALA A 185 68.11 -12.73 -54.84
N PRO A 186 68.74 -13.66 -55.59
CA PRO A 186 69.62 -14.68 -55.02
C PRO A 186 70.90 -14.04 -54.45
N ASP A 187 71.61 -14.77 -53.59
CA ASP A 187 72.83 -14.29 -52.94
C ASP A 187 74.01 -14.14 -53.94
N PRO A 188 74.97 -13.23 -53.70
CA PRO A 188 76.07 -12.97 -54.63
C PRO A 188 76.90 -14.22 -54.95
N GLY A 189 76.83 -14.65 -56.22
CA GLY A 189 77.49 -15.86 -56.73
C GLY A 189 76.51 -16.88 -57.31
N TYR A 190 75.23 -16.78 -56.97
CA TYR A 190 74.15 -17.53 -57.60
C TYR A 190 73.51 -16.74 -58.76
N THR A 191 72.85 -17.46 -59.66
CA THR A 191 72.12 -16.93 -60.82
C THR A 191 70.61 -16.96 -60.52
N PRO A 192 69.81 -15.97 -60.95
CA PRO A 192 68.36 -16.00 -60.72
C PRO A 192 67.66 -17.07 -61.54
N ALA A 193 66.70 -17.80 -60.96
CA ALA A 193 65.91 -18.82 -61.66
C ALA A 193 65.19 -18.24 -62.89
N ARG A 194 64.69 -17.00 -62.82
CA ARG A 194 64.08 -16.28 -63.95
C ARG A 194 64.99 -16.20 -65.18
N SER A 195 66.32 -16.28 -65.06
CA SER A 195 67.23 -16.12 -66.21
C SER A 195 67.21 -17.30 -67.21
N ILE A 196 66.38 -18.32 -66.99
CA ILE A 196 66.29 -19.53 -67.84
C ILE A 196 65.26 -19.36 -68.98
N HIS A 197 64.32 -18.40 -68.88
CA HIS A 197 63.32 -18.11 -69.93
C HIS A 197 63.92 -17.55 -71.24
N THR A 198 63.17 -17.60 -72.35
CA THR A 198 63.62 -17.04 -73.64
C THR A 198 63.34 -15.54 -73.76
N THR A 199 64.38 -14.70 -73.63
CA THR A 199 64.29 -13.23 -73.64
C THR A 199 64.15 -12.60 -75.05
N GLY A 200 63.31 -13.16 -75.94
CA GLY A 200 63.40 -12.92 -77.40
C GLY A 200 62.14 -12.39 -78.08
N GLY A 201 61.99 -11.07 -78.23
CA GLY A 201 60.91 -10.46 -79.00
C GLY A 201 59.53 -10.65 -78.35
N ASP A 202 58.49 -10.85 -79.16
CA ASP A 202 57.09 -10.92 -78.70
C ASP A 202 56.83 -12.03 -77.66
N SER A 203 57.66 -13.09 -77.63
CA SER A 203 57.55 -14.14 -76.61
C SER A 203 57.97 -13.68 -75.21
N GLY A 204 58.92 -12.75 -75.10
CA GLY A 204 59.32 -12.19 -73.79
C GLY A 204 58.16 -11.42 -73.14
N ALA A 205 57.49 -10.57 -73.90
CA ALA A 205 56.36 -9.78 -73.41
C ALA A 205 55.17 -10.66 -72.99
N ALA A 206 54.92 -11.78 -73.68
CA ALA A 206 53.88 -12.72 -73.28
C ALA A 206 54.26 -13.51 -72.02
N PHE A 207 55.54 -13.88 -71.83
CA PHE A 207 56.03 -14.48 -70.58
C PHE A 207 55.82 -13.53 -69.39
N ASP A 208 56.24 -12.26 -69.52
CA ASP A 208 56.15 -11.30 -68.42
C ASP A 208 54.69 -11.05 -67.99
N VAL A 209 53.75 -10.96 -68.95
CA VAL A 209 52.31 -10.84 -68.65
C VAL A 209 51.77 -12.03 -67.87
N TYR A 210 52.10 -13.28 -68.26
CA TYR A 210 51.64 -14.46 -67.54
C TYR A 210 52.31 -14.61 -66.17
N TYR A 211 53.60 -14.27 -66.06
CA TYR A 211 54.36 -14.29 -64.82
C TYR A 211 53.78 -13.29 -63.81
N ASP A 212 53.65 -12.01 -64.18
CA ASP A 212 53.18 -10.96 -63.26
C ASP A 212 51.71 -11.21 -62.87
N HIS A 213 50.92 -11.79 -63.78
CA HIS A 213 49.55 -12.24 -63.50
C HIS A 213 49.49 -13.34 -62.41
N ILE A 214 50.23 -14.45 -62.57
CA ILE A 214 50.25 -15.53 -61.57
C ILE A 214 50.77 -15.00 -60.23
N VAL A 215 51.80 -14.14 -60.25
CA VAL A 215 52.30 -13.47 -59.04
C VAL A 215 51.21 -12.64 -58.35
N SER A 216 50.38 -11.92 -59.09
CA SER A 216 49.28 -11.14 -58.52
C SER A 216 48.23 -12.01 -57.83
N TYR A 217 47.82 -13.14 -58.44
CA TYR A 217 46.79 -14.02 -57.87
C TYR A 217 47.30 -14.89 -56.71
N VAL A 218 48.57 -15.34 -56.75
CA VAL A 218 49.18 -15.96 -55.56
C VAL A 218 49.20 -14.95 -54.41
N LYS A 219 49.54 -13.68 -54.68
CA LYS A 219 49.56 -12.62 -53.67
C LYS A 219 48.20 -12.29 -53.05
N THR A 220 47.10 -12.28 -53.81
CA THR A 220 45.76 -12.06 -53.24
C THR A 220 45.32 -13.16 -52.26
N HIS A 221 45.95 -14.33 -52.35
CA HIS A 221 45.71 -15.47 -51.47
C HIS A 221 46.74 -15.60 -50.33
N CYS A 222 47.92 -14.98 -50.50
CA CYS A 222 48.86 -14.75 -49.38
C CYS A 222 48.28 -13.77 -48.35
N GLY A 223 47.48 -12.79 -48.78
CA GLY A 223 46.89 -11.77 -47.92
C GLY A 223 45.92 -12.30 -46.87
N THR A 224 45.83 -11.58 -45.75
CA THR A 224 44.81 -11.77 -44.71
C THR A 224 43.95 -10.51 -44.71
N PRO A 225 42.60 -10.60 -44.65
CA PRO A 225 41.75 -9.41 -44.53
C PRO A 225 42.22 -8.54 -43.36
N SER A 226 42.34 -7.22 -43.54
CA SER A 226 43.09 -6.34 -42.62
C SER A 226 42.53 -6.29 -41.19
N PHE A 227 41.30 -6.75 -41.00
CA PHE A 227 40.59 -6.86 -39.73
C PHE A 227 40.65 -8.26 -39.07
N MET A 228 41.41 -9.21 -39.62
CA MET A 228 41.49 -10.61 -39.17
C MET A 228 42.91 -11.11 -38.82
N VAL A 229 42.97 -12.21 -38.07
CA VAL A 229 44.19 -12.96 -37.72
C VAL A 229 44.07 -14.44 -38.10
N THR A 230 45.20 -15.12 -38.34
CA THR A 230 45.25 -16.49 -38.90
C THR A 230 45.15 -17.63 -37.87
N SER A 231 44.79 -17.35 -36.62
CA SER A 231 44.52 -18.38 -35.61
C SER A 231 43.48 -17.94 -34.59
N VAL A 232 42.72 -18.91 -34.06
CA VAL A 232 41.69 -18.64 -33.06
C VAL A 232 42.28 -18.17 -31.72
N ASP A 233 43.46 -18.68 -31.33
CA ASP A 233 44.17 -18.23 -30.11
C ASP A 233 44.60 -16.75 -30.19
N ALA A 234 45.00 -16.28 -31.38
CA ALA A 234 45.25 -14.86 -31.62
C ALA A 234 43.95 -14.06 -31.53
N ALA A 235 42.85 -14.56 -32.09
CA ALA A 235 41.55 -13.91 -32.03
C ALA A 235 40.97 -13.85 -30.60
N PHE A 236 41.18 -14.87 -29.77
CA PHE A 236 40.81 -14.84 -28.35
C PHE A 236 41.42 -13.64 -27.61
N SER A 237 42.62 -13.22 -28.03
CA SER A 237 43.41 -12.13 -27.46
C SER A 237 43.13 -10.75 -28.09
N MET A 238 42.27 -10.66 -29.09
CA MET A 238 41.83 -9.37 -29.68
C MET A 238 40.82 -8.68 -28.75
N GLU A 239 40.74 -7.35 -28.83
CA GLU A 239 39.55 -6.64 -28.37
C GLU A 239 38.35 -7.02 -29.23
N LYS A 240 37.15 -7.09 -28.63
CA LYS A 240 35.91 -7.36 -29.38
C LYS A 240 35.59 -6.17 -30.28
N THR A 241 35.43 -6.38 -31.59
CA THR A 241 34.67 -5.46 -32.42
C THR A 241 33.24 -5.42 -31.90
N LYS A 242 32.75 -4.22 -31.59
CA LYS A 242 31.40 -3.94 -31.10
C LYS A 242 30.46 -3.64 -32.28
N PRO A 243 29.14 -3.81 -32.15
CA PRO A 243 28.21 -3.45 -33.20
C PRO A 243 28.05 -1.92 -33.33
N SER A 244 27.61 -1.48 -34.50
CA SER A 244 27.09 -0.14 -34.79
C SER A 244 25.73 0.12 -34.13
N GLU A 245 25.22 1.36 -34.26
CA GLU A 245 23.89 1.77 -33.79
C GLU A 245 22.72 0.97 -34.39
N ASP A 246 22.92 0.31 -35.53
CA ASP A 246 21.94 -0.59 -36.18
C ASP A 246 22.00 -2.05 -35.65
N GLY A 247 22.90 -2.35 -34.71
CA GLY A 247 23.12 -3.68 -34.14
C GLY A 247 24.00 -4.61 -34.97
N ALA A 248 24.53 -4.16 -36.11
CA ALA A 248 25.39 -4.95 -36.98
C ALA A 248 26.89 -4.66 -36.76
N PHE A 249 27.74 -5.63 -37.09
CA PHE A 249 29.20 -5.48 -37.09
C PHE A 249 29.66 -5.30 -38.53
N HIS A 250 30.31 -4.18 -38.85
CA HIS A 250 30.83 -3.94 -40.20
C HIS A 250 32.35 -4.01 -40.24
N PHE A 251 32.84 -4.57 -41.32
CA PHE A 251 34.25 -4.68 -41.66
C PHE A 251 34.45 -4.24 -43.11
N GLU A 252 35.60 -3.65 -43.39
CA GLU A 252 36.05 -3.25 -44.73
C GLU A 252 37.49 -3.75 -44.85
N ASP A 253 37.82 -4.57 -45.86
CA ASP A 253 39.23 -4.88 -46.10
C ASP A 253 39.92 -3.65 -46.71
N THR A 254 40.89 -3.14 -45.96
CA THR A 254 41.75 -2.01 -46.37
C THR A 254 43.07 -2.49 -46.97
N SER A 255 43.28 -3.81 -47.10
CA SER A 255 44.43 -4.39 -47.78
C SER A 255 44.27 -4.32 -49.31
N ASP A 256 45.36 -4.04 -50.03
CA ASP A 256 45.46 -4.23 -51.48
C ASP A 256 45.78 -5.70 -51.85
N LYS A 257 45.52 -6.63 -50.92
CA LYS A 257 46.07 -8.01 -50.93
C LYS A 257 45.04 -9.11 -50.69
N THR A 258 43.74 -8.81 -50.62
CA THR A 258 42.69 -9.83 -50.75
C THR A 258 41.52 -9.27 -51.57
N SER A 259 40.52 -10.10 -51.86
CA SER A 259 39.18 -9.61 -52.20
C SER A 259 38.15 -10.51 -51.51
N MET A 260 37.11 -9.93 -50.90
CA MET A 260 36.15 -10.68 -50.09
C MET A 260 35.34 -11.72 -50.90
N SER A 261 35.36 -11.67 -52.24
CA SER A 261 34.74 -12.70 -53.10
C SER A 261 35.40 -14.08 -52.98
N ASP A 262 36.68 -14.12 -52.60
CA ASP A 262 37.48 -15.36 -52.58
C ASP A 262 37.37 -16.09 -51.21
N TRP A 263 36.65 -15.47 -50.27
CA TRP A 263 36.46 -15.94 -48.90
C TRP A 263 35.00 -16.34 -48.64
N SER A 264 34.81 -17.42 -47.87
CA SER A 264 33.52 -17.78 -47.29
C SER A 264 33.50 -17.43 -45.80
N PHE A 265 32.44 -16.77 -45.35
CA PHE A 265 32.32 -16.25 -43.99
C PHE A 265 31.20 -16.96 -43.22
N GLU A 266 31.46 -17.19 -41.93
CA GLU A 266 30.51 -17.79 -40.98
C GLU A 266 30.81 -17.26 -39.56
N VAL A 267 29.80 -17.23 -38.70
CA VAL A 267 29.99 -16.90 -37.28
C VAL A 267 30.10 -18.19 -36.48
N VAL A 268 31.10 -18.28 -35.61
CA VAL A 268 31.33 -19.43 -34.73
C VAL A 268 31.54 -19.03 -33.27
N ASP A 269 31.27 -19.98 -32.37
CA ASP A 269 31.66 -19.90 -30.96
C ASP A 269 33.17 -20.18 -30.76
N ALA A 270 33.64 -20.12 -29.50
CA ALA A 270 35.02 -20.41 -29.15
C ALA A 270 35.44 -21.89 -29.36
N ALA A 271 34.49 -22.80 -29.63
CA ALA A 271 34.76 -24.18 -30.02
C ALA A 271 34.75 -24.39 -31.54
N GLY A 272 34.52 -23.34 -32.33
CA GLY A 272 34.47 -23.39 -33.79
C GLY A 272 33.14 -23.89 -34.37
N VAL A 273 32.07 -23.96 -33.55
CA VAL A 273 30.72 -24.38 -33.92
C VAL A 273 29.93 -23.18 -34.44
N GLY A 274 29.24 -23.35 -35.58
CA GLY A 274 28.45 -22.29 -36.21
C GLY A 274 27.27 -21.84 -35.33
N ILE A 275 27.12 -20.52 -35.15
CA ILE A 275 26.04 -19.93 -34.37
C ILE A 275 24.76 -19.86 -35.22
N ILE A 276 23.64 -20.37 -34.69
CA ILE A 276 22.35 -20.34 -35.38
C ILE A 276 21.71 -18.96 -35.18
N GLY A 277 21.25 -18.33 -36.26
CA GLY A 277 20.55 -17.04 -36.24
C GLY A 277 21.42 -15.82 -36.54
N SER A 278 22.75 -15.95 -36.56
CA SER A 278 23.62 -14.93 -37.12
C SER A 278 23.50 -14.84 -38.65
N THR A 279 23.65 -13.64 -39.21
CA THR A 279 23.80 -13.45 -40.67
C THR A 279 25.19 -12.91 -41.01
N VAL A 280 25.66 -13.21 -42.22
CA VAL A 280 26.82 -12.53 -42.82
C VAL A 280 26.46 -12.16 -44.26
N THR A 281 26.73 -10.92 -44.63
CA THR A 281 26.54 -10.36 -45.98
C THR A 281 27.86 -9.78 -46.47
N VAL A 282 28.22 -10.01 -47.74
CA VAL A 282 29.44 -9.49 -48.37
C VAL A 282 29.03 -8.65 -49.59
N GLU A 283 29.46 -7.39 -49.62
CA GLU A 283 29.21 -6.45 -50.71
C GLU A 283 30.50 -5.71 -51.10
N GLY A 284 31.10 -6.11 -52.22
CA GLY A 284 32.45 -5.64 -52.59
C GLY A 284 33.47 -6.09 -51.54
N GLU A 285 34.26 -5.15 -51.02
CA GLU A 285 35.23 -5.41 -49.94
C GLU A 285 34.67 -5.17 -48.52
N SER A 286 33.35 -4.95 -48.40
CA SER A 286 32.65 -4.79 -47.12
C SER A 286 31.97 -6.09 -46.67
N VAL A 287 32.14 -6.44 -45.39
CA VAL A 287 31.47 -7.57 -44.73
C VAL A 287 30.62 -7.04 -43.58
N THR A 288 29.33 -7.35 -43.58
CA THR A 288 28.40 -7.00 -42.48
C THR A 288 27.86 -8.26 -41.82
N VAL A 289 27.91 -8.30 -40.49
CA VAL A 289 27.52 -9.45 -39.66
C VAL A 289 26.42 -9.03 -38.69
N THR A 290 25.46 -9.91 -38.42
CA THR A 290 24.55 -9.79 -37.26
C THR A 290 24.71 -10.99 -36.33
N LEU A 291 24.47 -10.78 -35.03
CA LEU A 291 24.47 -11.83 -34.01
C LEU A 291 23.10 -11.90 -33.33
N PRO A 292 22.61 -13.09 -32.94
CA PRO A 292 21.53 -13.20 -31.95
C PRO A 292 21.86 -12.40 -30.69
N GLU A 293 20.86 -11.76 -30.08
CA GLU A 293 21.07 -10.78 -28.99
C GLU A 293 21.69 -11.39 -27.73
N ASP A 294 21.46 -12.68 -27.50
CA ASP A 294 21.97 -13.49 -26.40
C ASP A 294 23.47 -13.84 -26.49
N ILE A 295 24.15 -13.46 -27.58
CA ILE A 295 25.57 -13.71 -27.79
C ILE A 295 26.41 -12.51 -27.33
N THR A 296 27.17 -12.70 -26.24
CA THR A 296 28.16 -11.73 -25.71
C THR A 296 29.49 -11.74 -26.45
N GLU A 297 29.86 -12.87 -27.05
CA GLU A 297 31.18 -13.09 -27.68
C GLU A 297 31.10 -14.22 -28.71
N ALA A 298 31.64 -13.96 -29.90
CA ALA A 298 31.73 -14.90 -31.01
C ALA A 298 32.91 -14.52 -31.94
N TYR A 299 33.11 -15.32 -32.98
CA TYR A 299 34.21 -15.14 -33.93
C TYR A 299 33.67 -15.19 -35.35
N LEU A 300 33.94 -14.16 -36.15
CA LEU A 300 33.73 -14.22 -37.59
C LEU A 300 34.89 -15.03 -38.19
N ARG A 301 34.61 -16.26 -38.61
CA ARG A 301 35.56 -17.13 -39.32
C ARG A 301 35.43 -16.89 -40.83
N ALA A 302 36.56 -16.67 -41.49
CA ALA A 302 36.67 -16.64 -42.94
C ALA A 302 37.55 -17.81 -43.42
N ASN A 303 37.08 -18.56 -44.41
CA ASN A 303 37.83 -19.64 -45.05
C ASN A 303 38.05 -19.28 -46.54
N SER A 304 39.30 -19.20 -47.00
CA SER A 304 39.62 -18.96 -48.42
C SER A 304 39.33 -20.21 -49.25
N ASN A 305 38.36 -20.16 -50.17
CA ASN A 305 37.85 -21.35 -50.86
C ASN A 305 38.57 -21.65 -52.18
N VAL A 306 39.89 -21.73 -52.14
CA VAL A 306 40.71 -22.13 -53.29
C VAL A 306 40.70 -23.65 -53.45
N SER A 307 39.99 -24.15 -54.46
CA SER A 307 40.19 -25.53 -54.92
C SER A 307 41.50 -25.60 -55.70
N THR A 308 42.62 -25.92 -55.05
CA THR A 308 43.90 -26.01 -55.74
C THR A 308 43.91 -27.18 -56.73
N ARG A 309 44.70 -27.05 -57.82
CA ARG A 309 44.78 -28.06 -58.88
C ARG A 309 46.20 -28.13 -59.44
N GLY A 310 46.85 -29.29 -59.35
CA GLY A 310 48.15 -29.48 -59.98
C GLY A 310 48.81 -30.84 -59.81
N ALA A 311 49.74 -31.13 -60.71
CA ALA A 311 50.66 -32.26 -60.66
C ALA A 311 52.09 -31.78 -60.95
N VAL A 312 53.06 -32.35 -60.23
CA VAL A 312 54.49 -32.04 -60.35
C VAL A 312 55.29 -33.34 -60.36
N ALA A 313 56.48 -33.34 -60.95
CA ALA A 313 57.27 -34.55 -61.17
C ALA A 313 58.74 -34.37 -60.76
N TRP A 314 59.30 -35.43 -60.18
CA TRP A 314 60.74 -35.63 -60.01
C TRP A 314 61.30 -36.43 -61.20
N SER A 315 62.51 -36.09 -61.64
CA SER A 315 63.31 -36.99 -62.45
C SER A 315 64.20 -37.87 -61.56
N SER A 316 64.53 -39.07 -62.02
CA SER A 316 65.67 -39.80 -61.47
C SER A 316 66.96 -39.24 -62.07
N ASP A 317 67.83 -38.71 -61.21
CA ASP A 317 69.27 -38.49 -61.48
C ASP A 317 69.63 -37.46 -62.57
N GLY A 318 68.72 -36.56 -62.94
CA GLY A 318 69.01 -35.36 -63.73
C GLY A 318 69.53 -35.61 -65.16
N ASN A 319 69.35 -36.82 -65.69
CA ASN A 319 69.98 -37.26 -66.94
C ASN A 319 68.93 -37.90 -67.89
N TRP A 320 68.22 -37.06 -68.65
CA TRP A 320 67.08 -37.46 -69.47
C TRP A 320 67.47 -38.34 -70.67
N ALA A 321 66.81 -39.50 -70.78
CA ALA A 321 66.71 -40.27 -72.02
C ALA A 321 65.24 -40.31 -72.50
N VAL A 322 65.01 -40.11 -73.80
CA VAL A 322 63.66 -40.23 -74.38
C VAL A 322 63.25 -41.71 -74.37
N GLY A 323 62.30 -42.08 -73.51
CA GLY A 323 61.85 -43.46 -73.33
C GLY A 323 62.43 -44.19 -72.11
N SER A 324 62.75 -43.48 -71.02
CA SER A 324 63.01 -44.07 -69.71
C SER A 324 61.74 -44.12 -68.86
N ASP A 325 61.35 -45.31 -68.39
CA ASP A 325 60.11 -45.56 -67.61
C ASP A 325 60.19 -45.08 -66.14
N THR A 326 61.04 -44.10 -65.82
CA THR A 326 61.45 -43.74 -64.45
C THR A 326 61.28 -42.23 -64.16
N GLN A 327 60.04 -41.80 -63.97
CA GLN A 327 59.72 -40.49 -63.38
C GLN A 327 58.68 -40.65 -62.28
N ASP A 328 58.94 -40.03 -61.13
CA ASP A 328 58.09 -40.12 -59.95
C ASP A 328 57.11 -38.95 -59.93
N LEU A 329 55.82 -39.27 -59.93
CA LEU A 329 54.71 -38.32 -59.95
C LEU A 329 54.28 -37.96 -58.53
N VAL A 330 54.23 -36.66 -58.23
CA VAL A 330 53.66 -36.11 -57.00
C VAL A 330 52.46 -35.23 -57.36
N GLN A 331 51.26 -35.67 -57.00
CA GLN A 331 50.05 -34.85 -57.16
C GLN A 331 49.87 -33.94 -55.95
N LEU A 332 49.84 -32.62 -56.18
CA LEU A 332 49.57 -31.62 -55.16
C LEU A 332 48.07 -31.28 -55.16
N SER A 333 47.30 -32.11 -54.46
CA SER A 333 45.89 -31.85 -54.14
C SER A 333 45.78 -31.28 -52.72
N VAL A 334 46.39 -30.11 -52.51
CA VAL A 334 46.51 -29.48 -51.19
C VAL A 334 45.35 -28.50 -51.00
N GLY A 335 44.36 -28.87 -50.20
CA GLY A 335 43.29 -27.97 -49.81
C GLY A 335 43.82 -26.87 -48.89
N SER A 336 44.45 -25.84 -49.45
CA SER A 336 44.98 -24.66 -48.74
C SER A 336 43.85 -23.70 -48.36
N SER A 337 42.91 -24.20 -47.56
CA SER A 337 41.94 -23.37 -46.85
C SER A 337 42.68 -22.58 -45.77
N LYS A 338 43.12 -21.37 -46.09
CA LYS A 338 43.58 -20.41 -45.10
C LYS A 338 42.37 -19.99 -44.27
N VAL A 339 42.45 -20.17 -42.95
CA VAL A 339 41.37 -19.86 -42.03
C VAL A 339 41.77 -18.64 -41.19
N CYS A 340 40.93 -17.62 -41.24
CA CYS A 340 41.12 -16.33 -40.59
C CYS A 340 39.96 -16.07 -39.63
N TYR A 341 40.21 -15.30 -38.59
CA TYR A 341 39.27 -15.02 -37.51
C TYR A 341 39.32 -13.53 -37.14
N THR A 342 38.18 -12.96 -36.75
CA THR A 342 38.15 -11.74 -35.93
C THR A 342 37.14 -11.87 -34.80
N LYS A 343 37.40 -11.17 -33.70
CA LYS A 343 36.61 -11.27 -32.48
C LYS A 343 35.46 -10.27 -32.47
N ILE A 344 34.23 -10.77 -32.37
CA ILE A 344 33.02 -9.96 -32.31
C ILE A 344 32.28 -10.19 -30.99
N GLY A 345 31.52 -9.21 -30.56
CA GLY A 345 30.64 -9.38 -29.41
C GLY A 345 30.09 -8.08 -28.87
N ARG A 346 29.28 -8.22 -27.82
CA ARG A 346 28.66 -7.10 -27.11
C ARG A 346 29.38 -6.86 -25.79
N ASP A 347 29.22 -5.67 -25.25
CA ASP A 347 29.44 -5.50 -23.81
C ASP A 347 28.26 -6.14 -23.06
N THR A 348 28.40 -6.31 -21.75
CA THR A 348 27.31 -6.75 -20.87
C THR A 348 27.00 -5.65 -19.89
N GLY A 349 25.71 -5.40 -19.67
CA GLY A 349 25.26 -4.44 -18.68
C GLY A 349 25.39 -4.92 -17.23
N SER A 350 25.06 -4.01 -16.33
CA SER A 350 24.87 -4.27 -14.91
C SER A 350 23.66 -3.55 -14.35
N VAL A 351 23.13 -4.06 -13.25
CA VAL A 351 22.17 -3.36 -12.40
C VAL A 351 22.69 -3.29 -10.98
N THR A 352 22.55 -2.14 -10.35
CA THR A 352 22.78 -1.92 -8.93
C THR A 352 21.47 -1.51 -8.27
N VAL A 353 21.13 -2.13 -7.15
CA VAL A 353 19.96 -1.77 -6.33
C VAL A 353 20.46 -1.19 -5.01
N THR A 354 20.02 0.03 -4.72
CA THR A 354 20.22 0.68 -3.42
C THR A 354 19.00 0.39 -2.54
N LYS A 355 19.22 -0.25 -1.39
CA LYS A 355 18.18 -0.74 -0.48
C LYS A 355 18.09 0.11 0.78
N THR A 356 16.91 0.66 1.02
CA THR A 356 16.58 1.40 2.25
C THR A 356 15.37 0.80 2.98
N SER A 357 15.07 1.39 4.13
CA SER A 357 13.86 1.27 4.93
C SER A 357 13.63 2.61 5.63
N ASP A 358 12.55 2.69 6.43
CA ASP A 358 12.27 3.83 7.32
C ASP A 358 13.46 4.18 8.25
N TYR A 359 14.35 3.21 8.52
CA TYR A 359 15.46 3.31 9.47
C TYR A 359 16.85 3.44 8.80
N GLY A 360 16.92 3.56 7.47
CA GLY A 360 18.16 3.71 6.70
C GLY A 360 18.47 2.52 5.78
N VAL A 361 19.77 2.30 5.49
CA VAL A 361 20.23 1.25 4.56
C VAL A 361 20.09 -0.15 5.15
N VAL A 362 19.81 -1.16 4.31
CA VAL A 362 19.49 -2.54 4.77
C VAL A 362 20.37 -3.59 4.10
N GLU A 363 21.17 -4.29 4.90
CA GLU A 363 21.98 -5.46 4.51
C GLU A 363 21.14 -6.75 4.47
N GLY A 364 21.51 -7.70 3.60
CA GLY A 364 20.96 -9.06 3.60
C GLY A 364 19.66 -9.28 2.81
N ILE A 365 19.11 -8.26 2.13
CA ILE A 365 17.92 -8.40 1.29
C ILE A 365 18.29 -9.05 -0.03
N GLU A 366 17.57 -10.11 -0.44
CA GLU A 366 17.78 -10.82 -1.70
C GLU A 366 16.82 -10.31 -2.79
N PHE A 367 17.39 -9.93 -3.93
CA PHE A 367 16.69 -9.61 -5.16
C PHE A 367 16.94 -10.69 -6.21
N GLU A 368 15.94 -10.95 -7.06
CA GLU A 368 16.02 -11.81 -8.24
C GLU A 368 15.92 -10.96 -9.51
N VAL A 369 16.86 -11.13 -10.44
CA VAL A 369 16.85 -10.41 -11.72
C VAL A 369 16.29 -11.32 -12.80
N ILE A 370 15.20 -10.91 -13.44
CA ILE A 370 14.43 -11.72 -14.39
C ILE A 370 14.44 -11.02 -15.75
N ARG A 371 14.76 -11.75 -16.82
CA ARG A 371 14.66 -11.24 -18.20
C ARG A 371 13.20 -11.25 -18.66
N THR A 372 12.66 -10.08 -18.99
CA THR A 372 11.21 -9.84 -19.07
C THR A 372 10.56 -10.49 -20.30
N ASP A 373 11.31 -10.67 -21.39
CA ASP A 373 10.83 -11.30 -22.64
C ASP A 373 10.56 -12.81 -22.53
N THR A 374 11.19 -13.48 -21.55
CA THR A 374 11.30 -14.94 -21.45
C THR A 374 10.92 -15.48 -20.07
N GLY A 375 10.87 -14.62 -19.04
CA GLY A 375 10.62 -15.03 -17.65
C GLY A 375 11.78 -15.83 -17.06
N VAL A 376 13.00 -15.70 -17.61
CA VAL A 376 14.18 -16.45 -17.16
C VAL A 376 14.90 -15.66 -16.07
N SER A 377 15.07 -16.28 -14.90
CA SER A 377 15.92 -15.76 -13.83
C SER A 377 17.39 -15.81 -14.25
N MET A 378 18.04 -14.65 -14.16
CA MET A 378 19.49 -14.46 -14.35
C MET A 378 20.30 -14.85 -13.10
N GLY A 379 19.62 -15.01 -11.96
CA GLY A 379 20.19 -15.29 -10.64
C GLY A 379 19.66 -14.35 -9.57
N THR A 380 20.24 -14.43 -8.38
CA THR A 380 19.96 -13.51 -7.27
C THR A 380 21.17 -12.70 -6.85
N MET A 381 20.90 -11.56 -6.22
CA MET A 381 21.87 -10.59 -5.70
C MET A 381 21.42 -10.14 -4.31
N THR A 382 22.35 -10.03 -3.36
CA THR A 382 22.06 -9.70 -1.96
C THR A 382 22.71 -8.38 -1.57
N THR A 383 22.03 -7.56 -0.77
CA THR A 383 22.56 -6.26 -0.32
C THR A 383 23.67 -6.43 0.71
N ASP A 384 24.71 -5.60 0.59
CA ASP A 384 25.84 -5.55 1.51
C ASP A 384 25.58 -4.63 2.72
N ALA A 385 26.58 -4.48 3.59
CA ALA A 385 26.56 -3.57 4.75
C ALA A 385 26.36 -2.07 4.44
N ASN A 386 26.35 -1.67 3.16
CA ASN A 386 26.01 -0.32 2.71
C ASN A 386 24.57 -0.24 2.14
N GLY A 387 23.83 -1.35 2.16
CA GLY A 387 22.53 -1.49 1.49
C GLY A 387 22.63 -1.67 -0.02
N VAL A 388 23.78 -2.04 -0.58
CA VAL A 388 23.98 -2.09 -2.04
C VAL A 388 24.06 -3.54 -2.51
N ALA A 389 23.23 -3.90 -3.49
CA ALA A 389 23.36 -5.13 -4.26
C ALA A 389 23.73 -4.78 -5.71
N SER A 390 24.58 -5.58 -6.36
CA SER A 390 24.87 -5.43 -7.79
C SER A 390 24.91 -6.77 -8.53
N MET A 391 24.44 -6.79 -9.77
CA MET A 391 24.60 -7.90 -10.72
C MET A 391 25.10 -7.39 -12.06
N GLY A 392 26.20 -7.94 -12.55
CA GLY A 392 26.76 -7.65 -13.88
C GLY A 392 26.76 -8.89 -14.78
N GLY A 393 27.07 -8.70 -16.07
CA GLY A 393 27.03 -9.78 -17.06
C GLY A 393 25.68 -9.91 -17.77
N LEU A 394 24.82 -8.90 -17.65
CA LEU A 394 23.50 -8.87 -18.29
C LEU A 394 23.63 -8.67 -19.80
N LEU A 395 22.89 -9.46 -20.57
CA LEU A 395 22.76 -9.32 -22.02
C LEU A 395 21.89 -8.13 -22.39
N TYR A 396 21.89 -7.70 -23.65
CA TYR A 396 20.97 -6.65 -24.09
C TYR A 396 19.52 -7.16 -24.02
N GLY A 397 18.58 -6.26 -23.71
CA GLY A 397 17.15 -6.58 -23.54
C GLY A 397 16.55 -6.02 -22.25
N ASP A 398 15.25 -6.31 -22.05
CA ASP A 398 14.46 -5.85 -20.91
C ASP A 398 14.58 -6.78 -19.69
N TYR A 399 14.67 -6.19 -18.51
CA TYR A 399 14.74 -6.89 -17.23
C TYR A 399 13.80 -6.28 -16.19
N THR A 400 13.34 -7.14 -15.28
CA THR A 400 12.62 -6.81 -14.06
C THR A 400 13.47 -7.28 -12.87
N VAL A 401 13.53 -6.49 -11.80
CA VAL A 401 14.08 -6.93 -10.50
C VAL A 401 12.92 -7.17 -9.54
N GLU A 402 12.85 -8.35 -8.95
CA GLU A 402 11.87 -8.70 -7.93
C GLU A 402 12.57 -8.83 -6.58
N GLU A 403 12.03 -8.21 -5.53
CA GLU A 403 12.55 -8.39 -4.18
C GLU A 403 11.91 -9.61 -3.52
N ARG A 404 12.72 -10.44 -2.86
CA ARG A 404 12.23 -11.45 -1.93
C ARG A 404 12.07 -10.79 -0.55
N SER A 405 11.08 -9.92 -0.44
CA SER A 405 10.85 -9.09 0.75
C SER A 405 10.68 -9.95 2.01
N PRO A 406 11.30 -9.56 3.14
CA PRO A 406 11.04 -10.16 4.44
C PRO A 406 9.56 -10.14 4.80
N GLU A 407 9.12 -11.13 5.58
CA GLU A 407 7.78 -11.13 6.17
C GLU A 407 7.50 -9.80 6.89
N ARG A 408 6.28 -9.27 6.73
CA ARG A 408 5.83 -7.99 7.29
C ARG A 408 6.66 -6.76 6.86
N THR A 409 7.11 -6.75 5.60
CA THR A 409 7.62 -5.54 4.93
C THR A 409 7.04 -5.40 3.52
N VAL A 410 6.86 -4.15 3.07
CA VAL A 410 6.43 -3.82 1.70
C VAL A 410 7.55 -3.10 0.95
N CYS A 411 8.01 -3.69 -0.16
CA CYS A 411 9.00 -3.09 -1.04
C CYS A 411 8.36 -2.06 -2.00
N ILE A 412 8.75 -0.80 -1.84
CA ILE A 412 8.38 0.32 -2.72
C ILE A 412 9.60 0.71 -3.55
N TRP A 413 9.43 0.80 -4.87
CA TRP A 413 10.48 1.16 -5.82
C TRP A 413 10.37 2.63 -6.24
N ASP A 414 11.48 3.37 -6.14
CA ASP A 414 11.60 4.70 -6.75
C ASP A 414 12.04 4.55 -8.22
N GLY A 415 11.35 5.25 -9.12
CA GLY A 415 11.48 5.07 -10.58
C GLY A 415 10.90 3.77 -11.16
N GLY A 416 10.65 2.75 -10.33
CA GLY A 416 10.15 1.43 -10.73
C GLY A 416 11.23 0.34 -10.67
N ASN A 417 10.86 -0.90 -11.02
CA ASN A 417 11.71 -2.08 -10.86
C ASN A 417 12.19 -2.70 -12.20
N THR A 418 12.07 -1.97 -13.31
CA THR A 418 12.39 -2.46 -14.66
C THR A 418 13.42 -1.59 -15.37
N PHE A 419 14.30 -2.19 -16.17
CA PHE A 419 15.33 -1.50 -16.95
C PHE A 419 15.66 -2.23 -18.25
N THR A 420 16.25 -1.53 -19.22
CA THR A 420 16.57 -2.08 -20.54
C THR A 420 18.06 -1.89 -20.84
N VAL A 421 18.82 -2.97 -20.89
CA VAL A 421 20.26 -2.93 -21.22
C VAL A 421 20.43 -2.73 -22.72
N THR A 422 21.17 -1.68 -23.10
CA THR A 422 21.41 -1.30 -24.50
C THR A 422 22.89 -1.01 -24.77
N GLY A 423 23.29 -0.89 -26.04
CA GLY A 423 24.65 -0.47 -26.40
C GLY A 423 25.00 0.97 -25.99
N SER A 424 24.00 1.80 -25.67
CA SER A 424 24.15 3.19 -25.20
C SER A 424 24.05 3.36 -23.68
N GLU A 425 23.40 2.41 -23.00
CA GLU A 425 23.13 2.43 -21.57
C GLU A 425 23.30 1.00 -21.03
N LEU A 426 24.44 0.76 -20.37
CA LEU A 426 24.86 -0.57 -19.89
C LEU A 426 24.65 -0.73 -18.38
N ASP A 427 24.95 0.31 -17.60
CA ASP A 427 24.94 0.28 -16.14
C ASP A 427 23.73 1.06 -15.61
N HIS A 428 22.81 0.36 -14.95
CA HIS A 428 21.59 0.94 -14.39
C HIS A 428 21.60 0.94 -12.86
N SER A 429 20.90 1.90 -12.26
CA SER A 429 20.71 1.99 -10.82
C SER A 429 19.23 2.09 -10.49
N LEU A 430 18.76 1.25 -9.57
CA LEU A 430 17.41 1.27 -9.01
C LEU A 430 17.48 1.54 -7.50
N THR A 431 16.38 2.03 -6.92
CA THR A 431 16.27 2.27 -5.48
C THR A 431 14.99 1.63 -4.94
N ALA A 432 15.10 0.88 -3.85
CA ALA A 432 13.99 0.14 -3.24
C ALA A 432 13.95 0.35 -1.72
N SER A 433 12.85 0.88 -1.20
CA SER A 433 12.63 1.07 0.24
C SER A 433 11.68 0.01 0.80
N ASN A 434 12.02 -0.61 1.93
CA ASN A 434 11.09 -1.47 2.66
C ASN A 434 10.46 -0.71 3.82
N HIS A 435 9.15 -0.54 3.73
CA HIS A 435 8.34 0.01 4.80
C HIS A 435 7.86 -1.12 5.69
N VAL A 436 7.95 -0.93 7.00
CA VAL A 436 7.64 -1.99 7.97
C VAL A 436 6.14 -2.05 8.24
N SER A 437 5.50 -3.18 7.95
CA SER A 437 4.12 -3.42 8.38
C SER A 437 4.12 -4.06 9.77
N THR A 438 4.44 -3.27 10.80
CA THR A 438 3.99 -3.64 12.15
C THR A 438 2.48 -3.38 12.22
N SER A 439 1.80 -4.09 13.11
CA SER A 439 0.45 -3.74 13.49
C SER A 439 0.19 -4.05 14.96
N ILE A 440 -0.74 -3.31 15.56
CA ILE A 440 -1.38 -3.72 16.82
C ILE A 440 -2.72 -4.34 16.42
N LEU A 441 -2.92 -5.60 16.79
CA LEU A 441 -4.23 -6.26 16.74
C LEU A 441 -4.82 -6.18 18.15
N LEU A 442 -5.73 -5.22 18.34
CA LEU A 442 -6.52 -5.13 19.56
C LEU A 442 -7.60 -6.20 19.49
N HIS A 443 -7.72 -7.02 20.53
CA HIS A 443 -8.80 -7.99 20.73
C HIS A 443 -9.66 -7.53 21.90
N LYS A 444 -10.97 -7.40 21.71
CA LYS A 444 -11.87 -6.84 22.71
C LYS A 444 -12.75 -7.93 23.35
N THR A 445 -12.82 -7.92 24.69
CA THR A 445 -13.51 -8.95 25.48
C THR A 445 -14.30 -8.41 26.69
N ASP A 446 -15.16 -9.25 27.25
CA ASP A 446 -15.75 -9.09 28.59
C ASP A 446 -14.71 -9.45 29.67
N LYS A 447 -14.62 -8.63 30.72
CA LYS A 447 -13.61 -8.74 31.79
C LYS A 447 -13.77 -9.93 32.74
N VAL A 448 -14.93 -10.59 32.72
CA VAL A 448 -15.34 -11.66 33.65
C VAL A 448 -15.52 -13.01 32.96
N THR A 449 -16.12 -13.06 31.77
CA THR A 449 -16.30 -14.28 30.96
C THR A 449 -15.14 -14.51 30.00
N GLY A 450 -14.50 -13.44 29.52
CA GLY A 450 -13.50 -13.51 28.45
C GLY A 450 -14.09 -13.81 27.08
N GLU A 451 -15.39 -13.59 26.88
CA GLU A 451 -16.06 -13.69 25.58
C GLU A 451 -15.82 -12.44 24.73
N ASP A 452 -15.91 -12.59 23.41
CA ASP A 452 -15.61 -11.56 22.41
C ASP A 452 -16.66 -10.41 22.42
N VAL A 453 -16.20 -9.15 22.36
CA VAL A 453 -17.05 -7.93 22.46
C VAL A 453 -16.80 -6.98 21.29
N GLY A 454 -17.63 -7.12 20.24
CA GLY A 454 -17.53 -6.34 19.00
C GLY A 454 -18.30 -5.01 19.01
N TYR A 455 -18.10 -4.23 17.95
CA TYR A 455 -18.65 -2.88 17.71
C TYR A 455 -18.15 -1.73 18.61
N VAL A 456 -16.95 -1.84 19.18
CA VAL A 456 -16.26 -0.77 19.94
C VAL A 456 -15.46 0.19 19.03
N SER A 457 -15.09 1.36 19.53
CA SER A 457 -14.12 2.28 18.91
C SER A 457 -12.92 2.55 19.81
N TYR A 458 -11.73 2.62 19.20
CA TYR A 458 -10.46 2.94 19.86
C TYR A 458 -9.67 3.98 19.07
N ALA A 459 -9.11 4.94 19.80
CA ALA A 459 -8.08 5.85 19.31
C ALA A 459 -6.69 5.36 19.73
N ILE A 460 -5.70 5.55 18.84
CA ILE A 460 -4.28 5.24 19.08
C ILE A 460 -3.45 6.52 19.01
N TYR A 461 -2.66 6.76 20.06
CA TYR A 461 -1.77 7.92 20.23
C TYR A 461 -0.32 7.47 20.37
N ASN A 462 0.63 8.37 20.13
CA ASN A 462 2.06 8.13 20.18
C ASN A 462 2.69 8.71 21.48
N ASP A 463 3.26 7.87 22.34
CA ASP A 463 3.88 8.30 23.62
C ASP A 463 5.33 8.76 23.39
N THR A 464 5.50 9.89 22.71
CA THR A 464 6.84 10.43 22.38
C THR A 464 7.58 10.98 23.59
N ASN A 465 6.85 11.34 24.65
CA ASN A 465 7.39 12.01 25.82
C ASN A 465 7.50 11.10 27.07
N GLY A 466 6.82 9.95 27.08
CA GLY A 466 6.90 8.93 28.12
C GLY A 466 6.03 9.23 29.35
N ASN A 467 4.94 9.98 29.20
CA ASN A 467 4.05 10.36 30.31
C ASN A 467 2.82 9.44 30.48
N GLY A 468 2.48 8.63 29.48
CA GLY A 468 1.30 7.76 29.51
C GLY A 468 -0.05 8.48 29.39
N VAL A 469 -0.08 9.69 28.82
CA VAL A 469 -1.28 10.52 28.65
C VAL A 469 -1.51 10.80 27.15
N PRO A 470 -2.71 10.51 26.60
CA PRO A 470 -3.07 10.93 25.25
C PRO A 470 -3.00 12.46 25.06
N GLU A 471 -2.24 12.90 24.06
CA GLU A 471 -2.11 14.31 23.65
C GLU A 471 -2.67 14.46 22.22
N GLU A 472 -3.51 15.49 21.99
CA GLU A 472 -4.37 15.61 20.81
C GLU A 472 -3.57 15.75 19.49
N ASP A 473 -2.34 16.29 19.56
CA ASP A 473 -1.40 16.41 18.44
C ASP A 473 -0.49 15.18 18.21
N GLU A 474 -0.60 14.15 19.06
CA GLU A 474 0.06 12.83 18.90
C GLU A 474 -0.94 11.71 18.54
N LEU A 475 -2.18 12.05 18.16
CA LEU A 475 -3.17 11.11 17.62
C LEU A 475 -2.67 10.54 16.28
N VAL A 476 -2.63 9.20 16.17
CA VAL A 476 -2.14 8.47 14.99
C VAL A 476 -3.30 8.01 14.11
N ASP A 477 -4.35 7.42 14.70
CA ASP A 477 -5.55 6.94 14.02
C ASP A 477 -6.70 6.76 15.02
N GLU A 478 -7.95 6.68 14.53
CA GLU A 478 -9.11 6.28 15.32
C GLU A 478 -9.97 5.31 14.49
N LYS A 479 -10.24 4.12 15.04
CA LYS A 479 -10.92 3.04 14.34
C LYS A 479 -12.06 2.46 15.18
N ARG A 480 -13.09 2.04 14.45
CA ARG A 480 -14.28 1.37 14.97
C ARG A 480 -14.36 -0.04 14.39
N ASP A 481 -14.65 -1.05 15.22
CA ASP A 481 -15.15 -2.33 14.74
C ASP A 481 -16.54 -2.11 14.12
N ASN A 482 -16.69 -2.47 12.85
CA ASN A 482 -17.90 -2.21 12.06
C ASN A 482 -18.59 -3.49 11.54
N ASP A 483 -18.03 -4.68 11.73
CA ASP A 483 -18.70 -5.95 11.41
C ASP A 483 -19.01 -6.81 12.64
N GLY A 484 -18.37 -6.52 13.78
CA GLY A 484 -18.65 -7.12 15.09
C GLY A 484 -17.73 -8.28 15.43
N ASP A 485 -16.60 -8.43 14.73
CA ASP A 485 -15.68 -9.55 14.97
C ASP A 485 -14.86 -9.41 16.27
N SER A 486 -14.92 -8.24 16.94
CA SER A 486 -14.22 -7.91 18.19
C SER A 486 -12.71 -7.66 18.05
N TYR A 487 -12.23 -7.41 16.84
CA TYR A 487 -10.84 -7.03 16.57
C TYR A 487 -10.72 -5.66 15.91
N ILE A 488 -9.67 -4.92 16.26
CA ILE A 488 -9.28 -3.67 15.59
C ILE A 488 -7.79 -3.75 15.26
N GLU A 489 -7.45 -3.78 13.97
CA GLU A 489 -6.05 -3.75 13.52
C GLU A 489 -5.59 -2.33 13.17
N PHE A 490 -4.63 -1.80 13.92
CA PHE A 490 -3.89 -0.59 13.61
C PHE A 490 -2.62 -0.96 12.85
N THR A 491 -2.51 -0.56 11.59
CA THR A 491 -1.49 -1.03 10.62
C THR A 491 -0.48 0.05 10.28
N GLU A 492 0.69 -0.35 9.74
CA GLU A 492 1.73 0.56 9.25
C GLU A 492 2.38 1.43 10.35
N LEU A 493 2.28 0.99 11.62
CA LEU A 493 2.86 1.70 12.76
C LEU A 493 4.41 1.59 12.75
N PRO A 494 5.14 2.70 12.94
CA PRO A 494 6.56 2.69 13.25
C PRO A 494 6.92 1.93 14.54
N VAL A 495 8.21 1.71 14.80
CA VAL A 495 8.67 1.28 16.14
C VAL A 495 8.60 2.47 17.11
N GLY A 496 7.99 2.26 18.27
CA GLY A 496 7.60 3.32 19.19
C GLY A 496 6.86 2.79 20.42
N THR A 497 6.31 3.70 21.23
CA THR A 497 5.36 3.35 22.29
C THR A 497 4.05 4.06 21.99
N TYR A 498 2.95 3.33 22.05
CA TYR A 498 1.62 3.80 21.70
C TYR A 498 0.68 3.70 22.90
N LEU A 499 -0.31 4.58 22.95
CA LEU A 499 -1.38 4.59 23.94
C LEU A 499 -2.69 4.27 23.20
N LEU A 500 -3.38 3.22 23.65
CA LEU A 500 -4.71 2.86 23.17
C LEU A 500 -5.74 3.38 24.19
N LEU A 501 -6.75 4.08 23.71
CA LEU A 501 -7.88 4.60 24.50
C LEU A 501 -9.18 4.16 23.83
N GLU A 502 -10.12 3.62 24.59
CA GLU A 502 -11.46 3.34 24.09
C GLU A 502 -12.23 4.67 23.96
N THR A 503 -12.87 4.89 22.82
CA THR A 503 -13.66 6.10 22.55
C THR A 503 -15.15 5.81 22.38
N GLU A 504 -15.53 4.55 22.18
CA GLU A 504 -16.92 4.09 22.13
C GLU A 504 -16.99 2.64 22.64
N ALA A 505 -17.76 2.38 23.70
CA ALA A 505 -18.10 1.03 24.12
C ALA A 505 -19.35 0.52 23.39
N SER A 506 -19.50 -0.80 23.34
CA SER A 506 -20.56 -1.47 22.59
C SER A 506 -21.74 -1.84 23.48
N GLY A 507 -22.96 -1.53 23.04
CA GLY A 507 -24.20 -1.98 23.66
C GLY A 507 -24.24 -1.76 25.18
N ASN A 508 -24.30 -2.86 25.94
CA ASN A 508 -24.44 -2.85 27.40
C ASN A 508 -23.09 -2.81 28.16
N TYR A 509 -21.95 -2.46 27.53
CA TYR A 509 -20.64 -2.38 28.23
C TYR A 509 -20.29 -0.96 28.67
N GLU A 510 -19.64 -0.81 29.82
CA GLU A 510 -19.11 0.48 30.28
C GLU A 510 -17.95 0.94 29.38
N LEU A 511 -17.81 2.25 29.16
CA LEU A 511 -16.68 2.85 28.44
C LEU A 511 -15.42 2.85 29.32
N SER A 512 -14.39 2.13 28.90
CA SER A 512 -13.15 2.01 29.66
C SER A 512 -12.33 3.30 29.63
N SER A 513 -11.98 3.79 30.83
CA SER A 513 -11.03 4.89 31.03
C SER A 513 -9.58 4.40 31.21
N GLU A 514 -9.30 3.09 31.00
CA GLU A 514 -7.97 2.53 31.08
C GLU A 514 -7.16 2.80 29.80
N ILE A 515 -6.04 3.50 29.94
CA ILE A 515 -5.11 3.81 28.84
C ILE A 515 -4.08 2.68 28.73
N MET A 516 -4.14 1.93 27.63
CA MET A 516 -3.31 0.74 27.40
C MET A 516 -2.01 1.11 26.66
N THR A 517 -0.86 0.98 27.33
CA THR A 517 0.46 1.32 26.76
C THR A 517 1.09 0.11 26.06
N VAL A 518 1.43 0.25 24.77
CA VAL A 518 2.01 -0.82 23.92
C VAL A 518 3.31 -0.37 23.28
N THR A 519 4.42 -1.07 23.56
CA THR A 519 5.71 -0.80 22.88
C THR A 519 5.89 -1.72 21.68
N VAL A 520 6.00 -1.11 20.49
CA VAL A 520 6.28 -1.77 19.20
C VAL A 520 7.79 -1.70 18.95
N ASP A 521 8.47 -2.84 18.99
CA ASP A 521 9.94 -2.97 18.89
C ASP A 521 10.45 -3.65 17.61
N GLY A 522 9.57 -4.11 16.71
CA GLY A 522 9.96 -4.76 15.45
C GLY A 522 8.81 -5.17 14.52
N PRO A 523 9.12 -5.82 13.38
CA PRO A 523 8.17 -6.21 12.33
C PRO A 523 7.25 -7.38 12.76
N GLN A 524 6.29 -7.12 13.64
CA GLN A 524 5.31 -8.11 14.08
C GLN A 524 3.91 -7.52 14.34
N VAL A 525 2.94 -8.42 14.47
CA VAL A 525 1.62 -8.11 15.01
C VAL A 525 1.73 -8.20 16.53
N TYR A 526 1.32 -7.14 17.22
CA TYR A 526 1.22 -7.09 18.68
C TYR A 526 -0.24 -7.37 19.05
N ASP A 527 -0.48 -8.57 19.56
CA ASP A 527 -1.80 -9.07 19.99
C ASP A 527 -2.08 -8.56 21.41
N ILE A 528 -3.11 -7.73 21.57
CA ILE A 528 -3.39 -6.94 22.78
C ILE A 528 -4.85 -7.09 23.19
N THR A 529 -5.13 -7.84 24.26
CA THR A 529 -6.49 -8.01 24.79
C THR A 529 -6.90 -6.84 25.68
N CYS A 530 -8.00 -6.18 25.34
CA CYS A 530 -8.69 -5.17 26.15
C CYS A 530 -9.99 -5.73 26.74
N THR A 531 -10.39 -5.26 27.92
CA THR A 531 -11.55 -5.77 28.68
C THR A 531 -12.44 -4.63 29.20
N ASN A 532 -13.77 -4.77 29.09
CA ASN A 532 -14.71 -3.88 29.81
C ASN A 532 -15.58 -4.69 30.77
N ASP A 533 -16.09 -4.02 31.80
CA ASP A 533 -17.18 -4.53 32.63
C ASP A 533 -18.51 -4.41 31.86
N ALA A 534 -19.30 -5.48 31.92
CA ALA A 534 -20.67 -5.46 31.42
C ALA A 534 -21.60 -4.76 32.42
N HIS A 535 -22.61 -4.10 31.86
CA HIS A 535 -23.85 -3.72 32.52
C HIS A 535 -25.00 -4.53 31.86
N GLY A 536 -26.24 -4.26 32.23
CA GLY A 536 -27.43 -4.83 31.58
C GLY A 536 -28.70 -4.12 32.01
N SER A 537 -29.84 -4.63 31.55
CA SER A 537 -31.16 -4.19 31.99
C SER A 537 -31.88 -5.27 32.79
N VAL A 538 -32.84 -4.85 33.61
CA VAL A 538 -33.90 -5.73 34.13
C VAL A 538 -35.26 -5.17 33.73
N THR A 539 -36.06 -6.02 33.10
CA THR A 539 -37.43 -5.72 32.68
C THR A 539 -38.37 -6.40 33.66
N LEU A 540 -38.95 -5.63 34.57
CA LEU A 540 -40.01 -6.11 35.43
C LEU A 540 -41.33 -6.11 34.66
N THR A 541 -42.09 -7.20 34.72
CA THR A 541 -43.48 -7.23 34.23
C THR A 541 -44.41 -7.49 35.40
N LYS A 542 -45.33 -6.57 35.68
CA LYS A 542 -46.20 -6.64 36.86
C LYS A 542 -47.60 -7.15 36.49
N THR A 543 -48.03 -8.24 37.10
CA THR A 543 -49.25 -8.96 36.67
C THR A 543 -50.21 -9.31 37.81
N ASP A 544 -51.44 -9.67 37.45
CA ASP A 544 -52.41 -10.33 38.32
C ASP A 544 -52.00 -11.81 38.55
N SER A 545 -51.95 -12.28 39.80
CA SER A 545 -51.51 -13.65 40.09
C SER A 545 -52.49 -14.75 39.64
N GLU A 546 -53.78 -14.42 39.49
CA GLU A 546 -54.81 -15.33 38.98
C GLU A 546 -55.02 -15.18 37.45
N ASP A 547 -54.50 -14.10 36.83
CA ASP A 547 -54.54 -13.86 35.38
C ASP A 547 -53.23 -13.22 34.86
N THR A 548 -52.18 -14.03 34.64
CA THR A 548 -50.84 -13.53 34.29
C THR A 548 -50.74 -12.82 32.93
N ASP A 549 -51.78 -12.86 32.09
CA ASP A 549 -51.85 -12.10 30.83
C ASP A 549 -52.33 -10.64 31.06
N LYS A 550 -52.71 -10.29 32.29
CA LYS A 550 -53.22 -8.97 32.70
C LYS A 550 -52.13 -8.19 33.44
N LEU A 551 -51.57 -7.18 32.75
CA LEU A 551 -50.61 -6.25 33.32
C LEU A 551 -51.27 -5.29 34.32
N LEU A 552 -50.52 -4.87 35.34
CA LEU A 552 -50.99 -4.01 36.45
C LEU A 552 -50.13 -2.77 36.60
N THR A 553 -50.81 -1.62 36.70
CA THR A 553 -50.19 -0.31 36.66
C THR A 553 -50.10 0.36 38.03
N GLY A 554 -49.14 1.26 38.22
CA GLY A 554 -48.99 2.09 39.41
C GLY A 554 -48.34 1.40 40.62
N ALA A 555 -47.52 0.36 40.40
CA ALA A 555 -46.62 -0.13 41.43
C ALA A 555 -45.32 0.72 41.47
N MET A 556 -44.50 0.51 42.49
CA MET A 556 -43.12 0.99 42.55
C MET A 556 -42.24 -0.10 43.17
N PHE A 557 -40.99 -0.18 42.72
CA PHE A 557 -40.04 -1.19 43.19
C PHE A 557 -38.70 -0.56 43.54
N ALA A 558 -38.10 -1.04 44.62
CA ALA A 558 -36.71 -0.72 44.94
C ALA A 558 -35.80 -1.87 44.48
N ILE A 559 -34.73 -1.52 43.77
CA ILE A 559 -33.64 -2.42 43.41
C ILE A 559 -32.54 -2.23 44.45
N TYR A 560 -32.19 -3.27 45.19
CA TYR A 560 -31.09 -3.29 46.15
C TYR A 560 -29.90 -4.09 45.60
N VAL A 561 -28.70 -3.69 45.97
CA VAL A 561 -27.47 -4.45 45.74
C VAL A 561 -27.38 -5.59 46.76
N ASP A 562 -27.37 -6.85 46.31
CA ASP A 562 -27.16 -8.06 47.14
C ASP A 562 -25.69 -8.07 47.62
N THR A 563 -25.43 -7.32 48.70
CA THR A 563 -24.10 -6.81 49.04
C THR A 563 -23.24 -7.87 49.72
N ASN A 564 -23.88 -8.85 50.32
CA ASN A 564 -23.26 -10.05 50.89
C ASN A 564 -23.27 -11.26 49.92
N ALA A 565 -23.92 -11.13 48.74
CA ALA A 565 -24.14 -12.16 47.72
C ALA A 565 -24.88 -13.43 48.21
N ASN A 566 -25.75 -13.30 49.23
CA ASN A 566 -26.49 -14.43 49.82
C ASN A 566 -27.88 -14.64 49.20
N GLY A 567 -28.43 -13.64 48.50
CA GLY A 567 -29.74 -13.73 47.83
C GLY A 567 -30.95 -13.65 48.75
N THR A 568 -30.81 -13.08 49.94
CA THR A 568 -31.90 -12.81 50.89
C THR A 568 -31.80 -11.38 51.42
N TYR A 569 -32.88 -10.61 51.27
CA TYR A 569 -32.89 -9.18 51.60
C TYR A 569 -32.63 -8.90 53.09
N GLU A 570 -31.57 -8.14 53.37
CA GLU A 570 -31.11 -7.72 54.70
C GLU A 570 -31.01 -6.19 54.75
N SER A 571 -32.02 -5.51 55.33
CA SER A 571 -32.13 -4.04 55.28
C SER A 571 -31.09 -3.24 56.09
N ASP A 572 -30.19 -3.92 56.82
CA ASP A 572 -28.99 -3.33 57.43
C ASP A 572 -27.68 -3.68 56.71
N VAL A 573 -27.76 -4.37 55.55
CA VAL A 573 -26.61 -4.83 54.74
C VAL A 573 -26.75 -4.45 53.26
N ASP A 574 -27.93 -4.63 52.66
CA ASP A 574 -28.18 -4.37 51.24
C ASP A 574 -28.56 -2.91 51.00
N THR A 575 -27.84 -2.24 50.11
CA THR A 575 -28.08 -0.83 49.78
C THR A 575 -28.99 -0.67 48.57
N ILE A 576 -29.95 0.25 48.62
CA ILE A 576 -30.73 0.68 47.45
C ILE A 576 -29.74 1.15 46.36
N TYR A 577 -29.88 0.58 45.16
CA TYR A 577 -29.27 1.06 43.93
C TYR A 577 -30.16 2.13 43.29
N SER A 578 -31.44 1.80 43.08
CA SER A 578 -32.43 2.69 42.47
C SER A 578 -33.87 2.32 42.87
N VAL A 579 -34.82 3.17 42.46
CA VAL A 579 -36.25 2.97 42.63
C VAL A 579 -36.92 3.23 41.27
N ILE A 580 -37.70 2.26 40.79
CA ILE A 580 -38.43 2.34 39.52
C ILE A 580 -39.94 2.44 39.74
N ALA A 581 -40.61 3.20 38.87
CA ALA A 581 -42.02 3.53 38.95
C ALA A 581 -42.68 3.48 37.56
N ASP A 582 -44.00 3.24 37.53
CA ASP A 582 -44.79 3.09 36.31
C ASP A 582 -45.12 4.44 35.67
N ASN A 583 -44.15 5.02 34.97
CA ASN A 583 -44.28 6.38 34.43
C ASN A 583 -45.21 6.46 33.21
N ASP A 584 -45.32 5.41 32.40
CA ASP A 584 -46.11 5.34 31.17
C ASP A 584 -47.39 4.49 31.27
N HIS A 585 -47.62 3.83 32.41
CA HIS A 585 -48.85 3.15 32.78
C HIS A 585 -49.17 1.96 31.87
N ASP A 586 -48.17 1.14 31.54
CA ASP A 586 -48.35 -0.12 30.82
C ASP A 586 -48.12 -1.38 31.69
N GLY A 587 -47.53 -1.22 32.88
CA GLY A 587 -47.25 -2.31 33.82
C GLY A 587 -45.93 -3.06 33.58
N VAL A 588 -45.05 -2.51 32.74
CA VAL A 588 -43.66 -2.93 32.53
C VAL A 588 -42.71 -1.86 33.08
N TYR A 589 -41.61 -2.27 33.70
CA TYR A 589 -40.67 -1.37 34.37
C TYR A 589 -39.25 -1.78 33.97
N THR A 590 -38.55 -0.92 33.24
CA THR A 590 -37.17 -1.20 32.82
C THR A 590 -36.19 -0.35 33.61
N GLU A 591 -35.27 -0.99 34.31
CA GLU A 591 -34.04 -0.33 34.77
C GLU A 591 -32.91 -0.70 33.82
N GLU A 592 -32.27 0.30 33.21
CA GLU A 592 -31.14 0.12 32.30
C GLU A 592 -29.80 0.47 32.97
N GLY A 593 -28.70 -0.08 32.44
CA GLY A 593 -27.35 0.31 32.87
C GLY A 593 -26.96 -0.19 34.26
N LEU A 594 -27.60 -1.24 34.78
CA LEU A 594 -27.18 -1.92 36.01
C LEU A 594 -25.81 -2.61 35.81
N PRO A 595 -24.78 -2.31 36.62
CA PRO A 595 -23.52 -3.07 36.61
C PRO A 595 -23.70 -4.59 36.74
N ARG A 596 -22.73 -5.38 36.28
CA ARG A 596 -22.71 -6.84 36.43
C ARG A 596 -22.59 -7.29 37.89
N GLN A 597 -23.70 -7.31 38.61
CA GLN A 597 -23.80 -7.71 40.01
C GLN A 597 -25.11 -8.48 40.30
N ARG A 598 -25.20 -9.05 41.51
CA ARG A 598 -26.44 -9.58 42.08
C ARG A 598 -27.24 -8.46 42.74
N TYR A 599 -28.56 -8.55 42.57
CA TYR A 599 -29.51 -7.54 43.03
C TYR A 599 -30.77 -8.21 43.60
N LEU A 600 -31.59 -7.45 44.31
CA LEU A 600 -32.87 -7.85 44.90
C LEU A 600 -33.92 -6.80 44.54
N ILE A 601 -35.02 -7.20 43.88
CA ILE A 601 -36.17 -6.32 43.67
C ILE A 601 -37.19 -6.55 44.80
N THR A 602 -37.69 -5.49 45.42
CA THR A 602 -38.84 -5.54 46.34
C THR A 602 -39.94 -4.62 45.85
N GLU A 603 -41.21 -5.03 45.92
CA GLU A 603 -42.31 -4.08 45.79
C GLU A 603 -42.32 -3.14 47.00
N ILE A 604 -42.40 -1.83 46.75
CA ILE A 604 -42.49 -0.79 47.80
C ILE A 604 -43.83 -0.03 47.74
N VAL A 605 -44.50 -0.04 46.58
CA VAL A 605 -45.88 0.43 46.39
C VAL A 605 -46.58 -0.57 45.47
N SER A 606 -47.80 -0.97 45.80
CA SER A 606 -48.59 -1.97 45.05
C SER A 606 -49.62 -1.33 44.11
N PRO A 607 -50.00 -2.00 42.99
CA PRO A 607 -51.05 -1.51 42.10
C PRO A 607 -52.39 -1.31 42.82
N ALA A 608 -53.18 -0.35 42.34
CA ALA A 608 -54.52 -0.09 42.89
C ALA A 608 -55.41 -1.35 42.88
N GLY A 609 -55.87 -1.74 44.07
CA GLY A 609 -56.75 -2.91 44.27
C GLY A 609 -56.05 -4.25 44.56
N TYR A 610 -54.73 -4.28 44.68
CA TYR A 610 -53.94 -5.47 45.00
C TYR A 610 -53.29 -5.38 46.38
N GLU A 611 -53.07 -6.51 47.04
CA GLU A 611 -52.21 -6.54 48.23
C GLU A 611 -50.76 -6.33 47.80
N ILE A 612 -49.94 -5.65 48.61
CA ILE A 612 -48.49 -5.52 48.36
C ILE A 612 -47.82 -6.87 48.55
N ASP A 613 -46.94 -7.23 47.62
CA ASP A 613 -46.12 -8.44 47.73
C ASP A 613 -44.96 -8.19 48.71
N PRO A 614 -44.92 -8.87 49.89
CA PRO A 614 -43.79 -8.80 50.81
C PRO A 614 -42.59 -9.64 50.35
N GLY A 615 -42.66 -10.23 49.16
CA GLY A 615 -41.59 -10.95 48.50
C GLY A 615 -40.41 -10.08 48.10
N TYR A 616 -39.30 -10.75 47.79
CA TYR A 616 -38.14 -10.15 47.17
C TYR A 616 -37.61 -11.10 46.10
N TYR A 617 -37.14 -10.52 44.99
CA TYR A 617 -36.76 -11.24 43.79
C TYR A 617 -35.25 -11.09 43.56
N PRO A 618 -34.43 -12.08 43.98
CA PRO A 618 -32.99 -12.06 43.73
C PRO A 618 -32.71 -12.33 42.25
N PHE A 619 -31.95 -11.45 41.61
CA PHE A 619 -31.52 -11.57 40.22
C PHE A 619 -30.02 -11.28 40.07
N GLU A 620 -29.46 -11.58 38.91
CA GLU A 620 -28.04 -11.40 38.61
C GLU A 620 -27.88 -10.86 37.19
N ILE A 621 -27.39 -9.63 37.07
CA ILE A 621 -27.03 -9.05 35.78
C ILE A 621 -25.75 -9.73 35.30
N THR A 622 -25.78 -10.22 34.06
CA THR A 622 -24.65 -10.96 33.46
C THR A 622 -24.13 -10.30 32.19
N ILE A 623 -24.98 -10.12 31.18
CA ILE A 623 -24.79 -9.37 29.91
C ILE A 623 -26.16 -9.11 29.26
N SER A 624 -27.08 -10.10 29.34
CA SER A 624 -28.41 -10.05 28.72
C SER A 624 -29.45 -9.33 29.57
N ASP A 625 -30.42 -8.73 28.90
CA ASP A 625 -31.67 -8.24 29.49
C ASP A 625 -32.42 -9.40 30.19
N LEU A 626 -33.00 -9.13 31.35
CA LEU A 626 -33.64 -10.14 32.18
C LEU A 626 -35.11 -9.80 32.48
N ASP A 627 -36.02 -10.64 32.00
CA ASP A 627 -37.45 -10.57 32.35
C ASP A 627 -37.69 -11.09 33.78
N VAL A 628 -38.22 -10.24 34.67
CA VAL A 628 -38.63 -10.61 36.03
C VAL A 628 -40.14 -10.37 36.17
N VAL A 629 -40.93 -11.44 36.17
CA VAL A 629 -42.39 -11.34 36.39
C VAL A 629 -42.68 -11.33 37.88
N VAL A 630 -43.31 -10.26 38.36
CA VAL A 630 -43.86 -10.14 39.72
C VAL A 630 -45.37 -10.09 39.61
N SER A 631 -46.09 -10.75 40.52
CA SER A 631 -47.54 -10.88 40.44
C SER A 631 -48.19 -10.79 41.81
N ASN A 632 -49.26 -10.01 41.95
CA ASN A 632 -49.96 -9.85 43.23
C ASN A 632 -51.33 -10.47 43.20
N ASP A 633 -51.78 -10.93 44.37
CA ASP A 633 -53.10 -11.52 44.55
C ASP A 633 -54.20 -10.43 44.39
N PRO A 634 -55.18 -10.62 43.48
CA PRO A 634 -56.25 -9.67 43.26
C PRO A 634 -57.22 -9.65 44.45
N TYR A 635 -57.22 -8.56 45.22
CA TYR A 635 -58.29 -8.33 46.18
C TYR A 635 -59.55 -7.79 45.48
N GLY A 636 -60.66 -7.72 46.22
CA GLY A 636 -61.96 -7.31 45.68
C GLY A 636 -61.96 -5.85 45.19
N HIS A 637 -61.81 -5.68 43.87
CA HIS A 637 -61.92 -4.47 43.05
C HIS A 637 -62.36 -3.18 43.80
N PHE A 638 -61.36 -2.42 44.21
CA PHE A 638 -61.45 -0.96 44.30
C PHE A 638 -60.80 -0.36 43.05
N SER A 639 -61.23 0.82 42.64
CA SER A 639 -60.72 1.55 41.47
C SER A 639 -60.76 3.04 41.76
N ASP A 640 -60.05 3.82 40.95
CA ASP A 640 -59.71 5.25 41.14
C ASP A 640 -60.90 6.21 40.87
N THR A 641 -62.05 5.85 41.44
CA THR A 641 -63.27 6.64 41.54
C THR A 641 -63.89 6.56 42.95
N ASN A 642 -63.53 5.52 43.74
CA ASN A 642 -64.16 5.20 45.02
C ASN A 642 -63.12 4.88 46.12
N GLY A 643 -62.33 5.91 46.47
CA GLY A 643 -61.54 5.98 47.70
C GLY A 643 -61.68 7.39 48.28
N VAL A 644 -61.06 8.35 47.59
CA VAL A 644 -61.39 9.79 47.67
C VAL A 644 -61.60 10.27 46.22
N GLY A 645 -62.74 10.87 45.93
CA GLY A 645 -63.15 11.20 44.55
C GLY A 645 -62.81 12.62 44.11
N GLU A 646 -62.90 13.57 45.04
CA GLU A 646 -62.47 14.98 44.91
C GLU A 646 -62.00 15.44 46.30
N THR A 647 -61.15 16.47 46.37
CA THR A 647 -60.66 17.09 47.61
C THR A 647 -60.54 18.61 47.44
N GLU A 648 -60.60 19.37 48.54
CA GLU A 648 -60.43 20.84 48.57
C GLU A 648 -59.71 21.29 49.86
N PHE A 649 -58.41 21.58 49.72
CA PHE A 649 -57.54 22.03 50.80
C PHE A 649 -57.61 23.55 50.92
N MET A 650 -57.94 24.03 52.12
CA MET A 650 -58.00 25.46 52.40
C MET A 650 -57.42 25.79 53.76
N ASP A 651 -56.72 26.92 53.86
CA ASP A 651 -56.50 27.53 55.16
C ASP A 651 -57.87 28.04 55.63
N TYR A 652 -58.32 27.58 56.81
CA TYR A 652 -59.63 27.94 57.37
C TYR A 652 -59.71 29.42 57.78
N ALA A 653 -58.57 30.12 57.83
CA ALA A 653 -58.37 31.18 58.82
C ALA A 653 -57.69 32.49 58.39
N SER A 654 -57.34 32.87 57.15
CA SER A 654 -57.74 32.61 55.75
C SER A 654 -59.22 32.48 55.37
N GLY A 655 -59.72 31.30 55.04
CA GLY A 655 -60.94 31.10 54.23
C GLY A 655 -60.68 31.21 52.72
N SER A 656 -59.46 30.89 52.27
CA SER A 656 -58.99 30.95 50.88
C SER A 656 -58.26 29.65 50.55
N GLY A 657 -58.60 29.03 49.41
CA GLY A 657 -58.01 27.75 48.95
C GLY A 657 -56.71 27.89 48.14
N ASP A 658 -56.06 29.06 48.19
CA ASP A 658 -54.90 29.40 47.34
C ASP A 658 -53.76 30.12 48.09
N THR A 659 -54.06 30.83 49.19
CA THR A 659 -53.06 31.57 49.97
C THR A 659 -53.30 31.40 51.48
N ALA A 660 -52.23 31.06 52.22
CA ALA A 660 -52.25 31.01 53.66
C ALA A 660 -52.27 32.41 54.32
N THR A 661 -52.83 32.49 55.52
CA THR A 661 -52.72 33.64 56.43
C THR A 661 -51.53 33.45 57.36
N LEU A 662 -50.80 34.54 57.61
CA LEU A 662 -49.58 34.55 58.42
C LEU A 662 -49.89 34.60 59.94
N SER A 663 -49.60 33.50 60.63
CA SER A 663 -49.80 33.23 62.06
C SER A 663 -48.77 32.21 62.58
N GLU A 664 -48.44 32.29 63.88
CA GLU A 664 -47.68 31.25 64.62
C GLU A 664 -48.49 29.93 64.75
N GLU A 665 -49.82 30.04 64.66
CA GLU A 665 -50.76 28.92 64.55
C GLU A 665 -51.69 29.19 63.35
N THR A 666 -51.41 28.58 62.20
CA THR A 666 -52.28 28.58 61.00
C THR A 666 -52.94 27.21 60.87
N VAL A 667 -54.26 27.19 60.63
CA VAL A 667 -55.06 25.95 60.61
C VAL A 667 -55.48 25.63 59.18
N LEU A 668 -54.78 24.67 58.58
CA LEU A 668 -55.13 24.14 57.26
C LEU A 668 -56.15 23.02 57.43
N THR A 669 -57.13 22.93 56.54
CA THR A 669 -58.19 21.93 56.56
C THR A 669 -58.43 21.38 55.17
N ASP A 670 -58.35 20.07 54.99
CA ASP A 670 -58.82 19.41 53.75
C ASP A 670 -60.25 18.88 53.91
N HIS A 671 -61.00 18.95 52.81
CA HIS A 671 -62.34 18.41 52.64
C HIS A 671 -62.30 17.16 51.75
N VAL A 672 -62.29 15.99 52.40
CA VAL A 672 -62.14 14.65 51.80
C VAL A 672 -63.48 14.08 51.36
N TYR A 673 -63.77 14.11 50.06
CA TYR A 673 -64.99 13.51 49.49
C TYR A 673 -64.80 12.02 49.15
N TYR A 674 -65.12 11.13 50.09
CA TYR A 674 -64.99 9.68 49.90
C TYR A 674 -66.19 9.05 49.17
N GLN A 675 -65.94 7.94 48.48
CA GLN A 675 -66.97 7.12 47.84
C GLN A 675 -66.64 5.62 47.99
N GLY A 676 -67.65 4.74 48.04
CA GLY A 676 -67.47 3.29 48.16
C GLY A 676 -67.01 2.75 49.53
N LEU A 677 -67.06 3.57 50.59
CA LEU A 677 -66.69 3.12 51.93
C LEU A 677 -67.81 2.28 52.56
N ILE A 678 -67.48 1.44 53.55
CA ILE A 678 -68.46 0.57 54.21
C ILE A 678 -69.08 1.32 55.40
N PRO A 679 -70.41 1.60 55.39
CA PRO A 679 -71.05 2.32 56.49
C PRO A 679 -70.90 1.60 57.84
N GLY A 680 -70.57 2.36 58.88
CA GLY A 680 -70.38 1.82 60.23
C GLY A 680 -69.08 1.03 60.44
N LYS A 681 -68.08 1.20 59.57
CA LYS A 681 -66.70 0.75 59.78
C LYS A 681 -65.79 1.92 60.14
N GLU A 682 -64.79 1.68 60.97
CA GLU A 682 -63.79 2.69 61.33
C GLU A 682 -62.69 2.72 60.26
N TYR A 683 -62.30 3.93 59.84
CA TYR A 683 -61.26 4.22 58.88
C TYR A 683 -60.29 5.23 59.52
N GLU A 684 -59.03 5.20 59.11
CA GLU A 684 -57.98 6.15 59.54
C GLU A 684 -57.58 6.99 58.32
N LEU A 685 -57.79 8.30 58.40
CA LEU A 685 -57.36 9.27 57.38
C LEU A 685 -56.08 9.93 57.85
N ILE A 686 -55.02 9.85 57.05
CA ILE A 686 -53.74 10.51 57.27
C ILE A 686 -53.63 11.65 56.26
N LEU A 687 -53.28 12.85 56.72
CA LEU A 687 -52.92 13.98 55.86
C LEU A 687 -51.42 14.24 56.00
N THR A 688 -50.75 14.38 54.87
CA THR A 688 -49.31 14.66 54.74
C THR A 688 -49.13 15.93 53.93
N LEU A 689 -48.22 16.82 54.33
CA LEU A 689 -47.87 17.99 53.53
C LEU A 689 -46.62 17.73 52.70
N MET A 690 -46.73 17.98 51.40
CA MET A 690 -45.66 17.88 50.41
C MET A 690 -45.27 19.29 49.96
N ASP A 691 -43.98 19.55 49.79
CA ASP A 691 -43.49 20.76 49.13
C ASP A 691 -43.57 20.57 47.60
N LYS A 692 -44.19 21.53 46.90
CA LYS A 692 -44.53 21.43 45.48
C LYS A 692 -43.32 21.55 44.55
N ASP A 693 -42.28 22.27 44.97
CA ASP A 693 -41.11 22.57 44.14
C ASP A 693 -40.03 21.47 44.24
N THR A 694 -39.96 20.77 45.36
CA THR A 694 -39.05 19.65 45.61
C THR A 694 -39.71 18.27 45.44
N GLY A 695 -41.02 18.16 45.70
CA GLY A 695 -41.72 16.89 45.81
C GLY A 695 -41.43 16.13 47.12
N GLU A 696 -40.70 16.73 48.07
CA GLU A 696 -40.37 16.12 49.36
C GLU A 696 -41.47 16.34 50.40
N MET A 697 -41.59 15.41 51.37
CA MET A 697 -42.48 15.57 52.51
C MET A 697 -41.92 16.63 53.47
N ILE A 698 -42.76 17.55 53.94
CA ILE A 698 -42.37 18.55 54.92
C ILE A 698 -42.22 17.87 56.29
N GLU A 699 -40.96 17.60 56.69
CA GLU A 699 -40.65 16.79 57.88
C GLU A 699 -41.38 17.27 59.14
N GLY A 700 -42.11 16.35 59.77
CA GLY A 700 -42.82 16.60 61.03
C GLY A 700 -44.24 17.16 60.87
N ILE A 701 -44.71 17.49 59.66
CA ILE A 701 -46.05 18.00 59.41
C ILE A 701 -46.95 16.94 58.75
N SER A 702 -47.52 16.08 59.58
CA SER A 702 -48.53 15.08 59.19
C SER A 702 -49.54 14.88 60.33
N GLU A 703 -50.84 14.83 60.01
CA GLU A 703 -51.92 14.61 60.97
C GLU A 703 -52.63 13.27 60.69
N THR A 704 -53.34 12.71 61.68
CA THR A 704 -54.08 11.45 61.51
C THR A 704 -55.37 11.43 62.31
N ALA A 705 -56.50 11.21 61.63
CA ALA A 705 -57.84 11.26 62.20
C ALA A 705 -58.66 10.00 61.85
N SER A 706 -59.22 9.33 62.85
CA SER A 706 -60.12 8.18 62.63
C SER A 706 -61.58 8.64 62.49
N PHE A 707 -62.30 8.12 61.50
CA PHE A 707 -63.73 8.39 61.29
C PHE A 707 -64.53 7.12 60.95
N ILE A 708 -65.85 7.23 61.02
CA ILE A 708 -66.79 6.18 60.62
C ILE A 708 -67.80 6.80 59.65
N PRO A 709 -67.87 6.39 58.37
CA PRO A 709 -68.86 6.91 57.44
C PRO A 709 -70.26 6.38 57.78
N GLU A 710 -71.27 7.25 57.68
CA GLU A 710 -72.68 6.88 57.89
C GLU A 710 -73.35 6.32 56.62
N GLU A 711 -72.82 6.66 55.44
CA GLU A 711 -73.29 6.27 54.11
C GLU A 711 -72.08 5.87 53.22
N GLU A 712 -72.33 5.20 52.10
CA GLU A 712 -71.27 4.64 51.23
C GLU A 712 -70.40 5.74 50.57
N ASN A 713 -71.00 6.89 50.28
CA ASN A 713 -70.34 8.08 49.74
C ASN A 713 -70.64 9.28 50.66
N GLY A 714 -69.68 10.17 50.85
CA GLY A 714 -69.82 11.32 51.75
C GLY A 714 -68.61 12.24 51.77
N GLU A 715 -68.53 13.05 52.82
CA GLU A 715 -67.46 14.03 53.07
C GLU A 715 -66.94 13.83 54.50
N THR A 716 -65.65 14.03 54.71
CA THR A 716 -65.05 14.20 56.04
C THR A 716 -63.98 15.28 55.99
N THR A 717 -63.50 15.77 57.13
CA THR A 717 -62.46 16.80 57.18
C THR A 717 -61.34 16.41 58.13
N ILE A 718 -60.12 16.74 57.74
CA ILE A 718 -58.90 16.61 58.55
C ILE A 718 -58.21 17.97 58.59
N SER A 719 -57.54 18.32 59.69
CA SER A 719 -56.95 19.65 59.85
C SER A 719 -55.63 19.59 60.60
N VAL A 720 -54.61 20.24 60.04
CA VAL A 720 -53.26 20.33 60.60
C VAL A 720 -52.97 21.78 61.01
N ILE A 721 -52.24 21.94 62.12
CA ILE A 721 -51.79 23.25 62.60
C ILE A 721 -50.32 23.40 62.24
N VAL A 722 -49.98 24.49 61.54
CA VAL A 722 -48.62 24.79 61.06
C VAL A 722 -48.18 26.17 61.52
N ASP A 723 -46.88 26.37 61.73
CA ASP A 723 -46.31 27.71 61.80
C ASP A 723 -46.05 28.21 60.37
N SER A 724 -46.86 29.16 59.93
CA SER A 724 -46.74 29.73 58.58
C SER A 724 -45.50 30.62 58.38
N TYR A 725 -44.82 31.04 59.46
CA TYR A 725 -43.51 31.71 59.34
C TYR A 725 -42.41 30.72 58.95
N GLU A 726 -42.48 29.46 59.39
CA GLU A 726 -41.52 28.42 58.99
C GLU A 726 -41.75 27.94 57.54
N LEU A 727 -42.99 28.03 57.04
CA LEU A 727 -43.35 27.71 55.65
C LEU A 727 -43.28 28.90 54.67
N SER A 728 -42.91 30.10 55.14
CA SER A 728 -42.91 31.32 54.29
C SER A 728 -41.91 31.23 53.14
N GLY A 729 -42.40 31.15 51.91
CA GLY A 729 -41.61 30.94 50.68
C GLY A 729 -41.83 29.57 50.02
N HIS A 730 -42.60 28.68 50.65
CA HIS A 730 -42.98 27.38 50.09
C HIS A 730 -44.34 27.45 49.37
N THR A 731 -44.56 26.52 48.44
CA THR A 731 -45.88 26.16 47.93
C THR A 731 -46.13 24.71 48.33
N VAL A 732 -47.27 24.44 48.98
CA VAL A 732 -47.50 23.20 49.72
C VAL A 732 -48.75 22.50 49.20
N VAL A 733 -48.70 21.18 49.08
CA VAL A 733 -49.81 20.33 48.63
C VAL A 733 -50.16 19.33 49.72
N ALA A 734 -51.46 19.16 50.02
CA ALA A 734 -51.92 18.10 50.91
C ALA A 734 -52.13 16.77 50.16
N TYR A 735 -51.70 15.68 50.81
CA TYR A 735 -51.77 14.30 50.36
C TYR A 735 -52.52 13.45 51.39
N GLU A 736 -53.62 12.83 50.97
CA GLU A 736 -54.52 12.06 51.82
C GLU A 736 -54.26 10.57 51.63
N THR A 737 -54.05 9.84 52.74
CA THR A 737 -53.98 8.38 52.75
C THR A 737 -55.05 7.83 53.69
N LEU A 738 -56.07 7.18 53.11
CA LEU A 738 -57.15 6.52 53.83
C LEU A 738 -56.77 5.05 54.09
N LYS A 739 -56.94 4.60 55.33
CA LYS A 739 -56.67 3.25 55.81
C LYS A 739 -57.87 2.62 56.51
N ARG A 740 -57.86 1.28 56.62
CA ARG A 740 -58.73 0.48 57.49
C ARG A 740 -58.01 -0.82 57.86
N ASP A 741 -58.11 -1.24 59.12
CA ASP A 741 -57.50 -2.49 59.61
C ASP A 741 -55.97 -2.54 59.27
N ASP A 742 -55.27 -1.43 59.49
CA ASP A 742 -53.87 -1.12 59.12
C ASP A 742 -53.53 -1.12 57.61
N GLN A 743 -54.44 -1.52 56.71
CA GLN A 743 -54.26 -1.50 55.26
C GLN A 743 -54.68 -0.16 54.63
N ILE A 744 -53.98 0.30 53.58
CA ILE A 744 -54.41 1.44 52.76
C ILE A 744 -55.60 1.03 51.87
N VAL A 745 -56.61 1.88 51.78
CA VAL A 745 -57.89 1.64 51.08
C VAL A 745 -58.35 2.83 50.22
N GLY A 746 -57.52 3.87 50.11
CA GLY A 746 -57.70 5.01 49.20
C GLY A 746 -56.56 6.01 49.39
N VAL A 747 -56.14 6.69 48.32
CA VAL A 747 -55.11 7.73 48.36
C VAL A 747 -55.52 8.87 47.42
N HIS A 748 -55.22 10.11 47.81
CA HIS A 748 -55.19 11.28 46.93
C HIS A 748 -53.80 11.92 47.08
N ALA A 749 -53.03 11.99 45.99
CA ALA A 749 -51.59 12.25 46.03
C ALA A 749 -51.07 12.84 44.70
N ASP A 750 -51.70 13.91 44.21
CA ASP A 750 -51.26 14.64 43.01
C ASP A 750 -50.64 15.98 43.40
N ILE A 751 -49.31 16.09 43.28
CA ILE A 751 -48.53 17.32 43.52
C ILE A 751 -48.98 18.50 42.64
N ASN A 752 -49.77 18.25 41.58
CA ASN A 752 -50.28 19.25 40.66
C ASN A 752 -51.75 19.63 40.90
N ASP A 753 -52.44 19.04 41.88
CA ASP A 753 -53.84 19.41 42.11
C ASP A 753 -53.91 20.82 42.76
N GLU A 754 -54.29 21.81 41.95
CA GLU A 754 -54.48 23.19 42.39
C GLU A 754 -55.61 23.34 43.43
N ARG A 755 -56.50 22.35 43.61
CA ARG A 755 -57.44 22.31 44.75
C ARG A 755 -56.81 21.81 46.05
N GLN A 756 -55.63 21.19 45.98
CA GLN A 756 -54.82 20.77 47.13
C GLN A 756 -53.65 21.71 47.41
N THR A 757 -53.45 22.77 46.61
CA THR A 757 -52.25 23.61 46.65
C THR A 757 -52.49 24.91 47.44
N ILE A 758 -51.81 25.06 48.58
CA ILE A 758 -51.78 26.31 49.38
C ILE A 758 -50.40 26.96 49.30
N ARG A 759 -50.38 28.27 49.01
CA ARG A 759 -49.15 29.06 48.89
C ARG A 759 -48.89 29.87 50.16
N PHE A 760 -47.62 29.93 50.58
CA PHE A 760 -47.15 30.69 51.75
C PHE A 760 -46.26 31.85 51.27
N PRO A 761 -46.79 33.06 51.10
CA PRO A 761 -46.03 34.14 50.47
C PRO A 761 -44.87 34.66 51.33
N GLN A 762 -43.75 34.99 50.71
CA GLN A 762 -42.60 35.63 51.36
C GLN A 762 -42.44 37.08 50.84
N ILE A 763 -41.93 37.99 51.68
CA ILE A 763 -41.51 39.33 51.23
C ILE A 763 -40.11 39.73 51.70
N GLY A 764 -39.32 40.27 50.77
CA GLY A 764 -38.04 40.95 51.02
C GLY A 764 -38.15 42.43 50.65
N THR A 765 -37.59 43.34 51.43
CA THR A 765 -37.98 44.78 51.36
C THR A 765 -36.78 45.73 51.35
N VAL A 766 -36.85 46.85 50.61
CA VAL A 766 -35.68 47.74 50.37
C VAL A 766 -36.04 49.24 50.32
N ALA A 767 -35.97 49.93 51.47
CA ALA A 767 -36.30 51.36 51.56
C ALA A 767 -35.21 52.30 51.00
N THR A 768 -35.58 53.30 50.21
CA THR A 768 -34.68 54.31 49.64
C THR A 768 -35.33 55.70 49.62
N GLY A 769 -34.54 56.76 49.41
CA GLY A 769 -35.11 58.07 49.06
C GLY A 769 -35.89 58.02 47.74
N ALA A 770 -36.82 58.95 47.52
CA ALA A 770 -37.69 58.96 46.33
C ALA A 770 -36.98 59.01 44.94
N ASP A 771 -35.66 59.23 44.90
CA ASP A 771 -34.82 59.09 43.71
C ASP A 771 -34.32 57.65 43.44
N ARG A 772 -34.64 56.69 44.31
CA ARG A 772 -34.24 55.26 44.30
C ARG A 772 -32.73 55.01 44.34
N SER A 773 -31.93 56.03 44.65
CA SER A 773 -30.46 55.97 44.55
C SER A 773 -29.73 56.06 45.89
N SER A 774 -30.42 56.47 46.96
CA SER A 774 -29.78 56.83 48.23
C SER A 774 -30.49 56.27 49.47
N LYS A 775 -29.73 55.66 50.39
CA LYS A 775 -30.13 55.36 51.78
C LYS A 775 -30.01 56.59 52.70
N THR A 776 -29.79 57.80 52.17
CA THR A 776 -29.73 59.05 52.92
C THR A 776 -30.52 60.15 52.22
N VAL A 777 -31.52 60.70 52.90
CA VAL A 777 -32.40 61.77 52.37
C VAL A 777 -32.21 63.08 53.13
N THR A 778 -32.61 64.18 52.49
CA THR A 778 -32.67 65.51 53.14
C THR A 778 -34.09 65.77 53.65
N GLY A 779 -34.22 66.05 54.95
CA GLY A 779 -35.49 66.36 55.60
C GLY A 779 -36.08 67.69 55.10
N THR A 780 -37.28 67.61 54.53
CA THR A 780 -38.09 68.72 54.01
C THR A 780 -39.55 68.55 54.42
N THR A 781 -40.41 69.53 54.10
CA THR A 781 -41.85 69.50 54.41
C THR A 781 -42.62 68.42 53.64
N THR A 782 -41.98 67.75 52.69
CA THR A 782 -42.53 66.62 51.94
C THR A 782 -41.37 65.71 51.55
N THR A 783 -40.82 65.04 52.55
CA THR A 783 -39.71 64.08 52.41
C THR A 783 -40.27 62.78 51.85
N GLY A 784 -39.80 62.40 50.66
CA GLY A 784 -40.20 61.18 49.98
C GLY A 784 -39.25 60.02 50.29
N ILE A 785 -39.79 58.93 50.82
CA ILE A 785 -39.11 57.63 50.96
C ILE A 785 -39.95 56.61 50.17
N VAL A 786 -39.31 55.82 49.31
CA VAL A 786 -39.92 54.70 48.57
C VAL A 786 -39.42 53.43 49.22
N ASP A 787 -40.33 52.60 49.71
CA ASP A 787 -40.02 51.19 49.88
C ASP A 787 -40.26 50.41 48.59
N THR A 788 -39.43 49.39 48.36
CA THR A 788 -39.62 48.40 47.31
C THR A 788 -39.77 47.04 47.99
N ILE A 789 -41.00 46.54 48.02
CA ILE A 789 -41.36 45.23 48.54
C ILE A 789 -41.26 44.25 47.36
N MET A 790 -40.26 43.38 47.42
CA MET A 790 -40.18 42.19 46.58
C MET A 790 -41.04 41.11 47.24
N PHE A 791 -41.81 40.38 46.45
CA PHE A 791 -42.70 39.32 46.91
C PHE A 791 -42.47 38.04 46.13
N GLU A 792 -42.74 36.91 46.77
CA GLU A 792 -42.66 35.56 46.19
C GLU A 792 -43.89 34.76 46.67
N ASN A 793 -44.37 33.83 45.84
CA ASN A 793 -45.55 32.97 46.06
C ASN A 793 -46.89 33.69 46.32
N LEU A 794 -47.13 34.88 45.74
CA LEU A 794 -48.47 35.51 45.72
C LEU A 794 -49.30 34.98 44.54
N THR A 795 -50.60 34.69 44.73
CA THR A 795 -51.49 34.23 43.66
C THR A 795 -51.62 35.29 42.54
N PRO A 796 -51.23 34.99 41.29
CA PRO A 796 -51.34 35.94 40.18
C PRO A 796 -52.80 36.34 39.91
N GLY A 797 -53.03 37.62 39.60
CA GLY A 797 -54.37 38.16 39.32
C GLY A 797 -55.24 38.47 40.56
N LYS A 798 -54.88 37.98 41.76
CA LYS A 798 -55.52 38.36 43.03
C LYS A 798 -55.09 39.76 43.46
N THR A 799 -55.90 40.47 44.24
CA THR A 799 -55.61 41.86 44.65
C THR A 799 -55.09 41.92 46.08
N TYR A 800 -53.87 42.45 46.25
CA TYR A 800 -53.20 42.58 47.54
C TYR A 800 -52.96 44.05 47.90
N ARG A 801 -52.83 44.33 49.20
CA ARG A 801 -52.48 45.64 49.76
C ARG A 801 -51.22 45.50 50.59
N ALA A 802 -50.15 46.14 50.14
CA ALA A 802 -48.99 46.40 50.98
C ALA A 802 -49.29 47.57 51.92
N GLU A 803 -49.01 47.41 53.22
CA GLU A 803 -49.04 48.46 54.23
C GLU A 803 -47.70 48.56 54.94
N GLY A 804 -47.14 49.76 54.96
CA GLY A 804 -45.85 50.03 55.58
C GLY A 804 -45.93 51.07 56.68
N ILE A 805 -45.16 50.87 57.73
CA ILE A 805 -45.08 51.73 58.93
C ILE A 805 -43.63 52.07 59.26
N LEU A 806 -43.34 53.37 59.33
CA LEU A 806 -42.01 53.84 59.76
C LEU A 806 -41.86 53.63 61.27
N MET A 807 -40.71 53.12 61.65
CA MET A 807 -40.28 52.79 63.01
C MET A 807 -39.01 53.59 63.36
N ASN A 808 -38.84 53.90 64.64
CA ASN A 808 -37.63 54.52 65.17
C ASN A 808 -36.65 53.42 65.64
N PRO A 809 -35.55 53.13 64.92
CA PRO A 809 -34.63 52.05 65.26
C PRO A 809 -33.82 52.25 66.55
N VAL A 810 -33.94 53.41 67.20
CA VAL A 810 -33.31 53.68 68.51
C VAL A 810 -34.23 53.36 69.69
N THR A 811 -35.56 53.45 69.50
CA THR A 811 -36.54 53.15 70.57
C THR A 811 -37.34 51.87 70.35
N GLY A 812 -37.43 51.38 69.10
CA GLY A 812 -38.33 50.29 68.71
C GLY A 812 -39.81 50.71 68.64
N GLU A 813 -40.10 52.01 68.82
CA GLU A 813 -41.47 52.54 68.75
C GLU A 813 -41.78 53.07 67.34
N GLU A 814 -43.07 53.11 67.01
CA GLU A 814 -43.61 53.75 65.81
C GLU A 814 -43.05 55.18 65.63
N PHE A 815 -42.66 55.53 64.41
CA PHE A 815 -42.20 56.87 64.07
C PHE A 815 -43.39 57.84 63.92
N LYS A 816 -43.36 58.95 64.67
CA LYS A 816 -44.50 59.89 64.75
C LYS A 816 -44.13 61.34 64.46
N ILE A 817 -45.06 62.04 63.81
CA ILE A 817 -45.03 63.48 63.52
C ILE A 817 -46.36 64.06 63.99
N GLU A 818 -46.31 65.12 64.81
CA GLU A 818 -47.51 65.73 65.45
C GLU A 818 -48.42 64.69 66.13
N ASP A 819 -47.81 63.74 66.86
CA ASP A 819 -48.41 62.57 67.51
C ASP A 819 -49.10 61.55 66.57
N GLN A 820 -49.04 61.75 65.24
CA GLN A 820 -49.54 60.81 64.23
C GLN A 820 -48.43 59.88 63.74
N THR A 821 -48.73 58.58 63.69
CA THR A 821 -47.86 57.53 63.13
C THR A 821 -47.73 57.71 61.61
N VAL A 822 -46.51 57.58 61.08
CA VAL A 822 -46.28 57.70 59.63
C VAL A 822 -46.40 56.32 58.97
N THR A 823 -47.54 56.10 58.31
CA THR A 823 -47.79 54.91 57.46
C THR A 823 -47.98 55.31 56.00
N SER A 824 -47.89 54.33 55.10
CA SER A 824 -48.33 54.43 53.71
C SER A 824 -48.77 53.04 53.21
N SER A 825 -49.47 52.98 52.09
CA SER A 825 -49.97 51.72 51.54
C SER A 825 -50.11 51.77 50.02
N SER A 826 -50.05 50.60 49.37
CA SER A 826 -50.19 50.44 47.93
C SER A 826 -51.02 49.19 47.61
N GLU A 827 -52.09 49.33 46.84
CA GLU A 827 -52.89 48.21 46.33
C GLU A 827 -52.37 47.80 44.94
N PHE A 828 -52.15 46.50 44.74
CA PHE A 828 -51.54 45.95 43.54
C PHE A 828 -52.11 44.58 43.17
N VAL A 829 -51.85 44.17 41.92
CA VAL A 829 -52.25 42.87 41.38
C VAL A 829 -51.00 42.23 40.76
N PRO A 830 -50.34 41.24 41.40
CA PRO A 830 -49.26 40.50 40.77
C PRO A 830 -49.72 39.88 39.44
N GLN A 831 -48.82 39.85 38.46
CA GLN A 831 -49.07 39.19 37.16
C GLN A 831 -48.34 37.85 37.05
N GLU A 832 -47.32 37.66 37.89
CA GLU A 832 -46.50 36.46 38.08
C GLU A 832 -46.38 36.24 39.60
N GLU A 833 -46.03 35.03 40.03
CA GLU A 833 -46.04 34.63 41.45
C GLU A 833 -45.01 35.40 42.30
N SER A 834 -43.92 35.83 41.66
CA SER A 834 -42.85 36.64 42.24
C SER A 834 -42.67 37.96 41.49
N GLY A 835 -42.33 39.03 42.20
CA GLY A 835 -42.24 40.37 41.63
C GLY A 835 -41.93 41.46 42.66
N SER A 836 -42.34 42.70 42.39
CA SER A 836 -42.19 43.80 43.34
C SER A 836 -43.25 44.89 43.22
N VAL A 837 -43.60 45.51 44.35
CA VAL A 837 -44.45 46.70 44.46
C VAL A 837 -43.69 47.82 45.19
N GLU A 838 -44.02 49.08 44.90
CA GLU A 838 -43.45 50.23 45.61
C GLU A 838 -44.49 50.90 46.53
N VAL A 839 -44.09 51.20 47.77
CA VAL A 839 -44.86 51.94 48.76
C VAL A 839 -44.19 53.31 48.98
N LEU A 840 -44.87 54.39 48.61
CA LEU A 840 -44.31 55.74 48.70
C LEU A 840 -44.82 56.48 49.95
N PHE A 841 -43.90 56.80 50.86
CA PHE A 841 -44.13 57.64 52.03
C PHE A 841 -43.83 59.10 51.70
N ASN A 842 -44.68 60.03 52.16
CA ASN A 842 -44.47 61.48 52.04
C ASN A 842 -44.82 62.18 53.36
N PHE A 843 -43.84 62.77 54.04
CA PHE A 843 -44.04 63.37 55.37
C PHE A 843 -43.14 64.58 55.66
N ASP A 844 -43.48 65.41 56.66
CA ASP A 844 -42.64 66.52 57.08
C ASP A 844 -41.51 66.05 58.01
N ALA A 845 -40.30 65.95 57.46
CA ALA A 845 -39.11 65.57 58.22
C ALA A 845 -38.20 66.77 58.53
N THR A 846 -38.68 68.02 58.43
CA THR A 846 -37.85 69.22 58.68
C THR A 846 -37.30 69.29 60.11
N ALA A 847 -38.05 68.78 61.09
CA ALA A 847 -37.68 68.76 62.50
C ALA A 847 -36.77 67.58 62.88
N TYR A 848 -36.80 66.48 62.12
CA TYR A 848 -36.14 65.22 62.46
C TYR A 848 -34.71 65.13 61.92
N GLU A 849 -33.90 64.28 62.55
CA GLU A 849 -32.53 63.92 62.12
C GLU A 849 -32.13 62.62 62.82
N GLY A 850 -31.80 61.60 62.03
CA GLY A 850 -31.60 60.24 62.52
C GLY A 850 -31.99 59.20 61.46
N ASP A 851 -31.84 57.93 61.80
CA ASP A 851 -32.29 56.82 60.97
C ASP A 851 -33.78 56.52 61.22
N VAL A 852 -34.50 56.16 60.17
CA VAL A 852 -35.80 55.46 60.25
C VAL A 852 -35.65 54.08 59.60
N VAL A 853 -36.43 53.12 60.06
CA VAL A 853 -36.55 51.76 59.50
C VAL A 853 -38.02 51.51 59.20
N ILE A 854 -38.36 50.83 58.11
CA ILE A 854 -39.76 50.54 57.78
C ILE A 854 -40.07 49.07 58.07
N TYR A 855 -41.27 48.84 58.61
CA TYR A 855 -41.89 47.54 58.76
C TYR A 855 -42.99 47.43 57.71
N GLU A 856 -43.06 46.29 57.01
CA GLU A 856 -44.03 46.07 55.93
C GLU A 856 -44.90 44.84 56.24
N GLU A 857 -46.19 44.92 55.93
CA GLU A 857 -47.16 43.82 55.96
C GLU A 857 -47.91 43.78 54.62
N VAL A 858 -48.12 42.58 54.05
CA VAL A 858 -48.96 42.39 52.85
C VAL A 858 -50.24 41.68 53.25
N PHE A 859 -51.37 42.26 52.84
CA PHE A 859 -52.71 41.75 53.08
C PHE A 859 -53.38 41.33 51.78
N ASP A 860 -54.09 40.21 51.79
CA ASP A 860 -55.13 39.93 50.80
C ASP A 860 -56.29 40.92 51.01
N THR A 861 -56.75 41.58 49.94
CA THR A 861 -57.81 42.60 50.04
C THR A 861 -59.22 42.01 50.13
N GLU A 862 -59.45 40.77 49.70
CA GLU A 862 -60.77 40.14 49.75
C GLU A 862 -61.08 39.63 51.17
N THR A 863 -60.15 38.90 51.78
CA THR A 863 -60.27 38.45 53.17
C THR A 863 -59.89 39.52 54.20
N ASN A 864 -59.15 40.56 53.81
CA ASN A 864 -58.48 41.53 54.68
C ASN A 864 -57.65 40.84 55.78
N ARG A 865 -56.91 39.79 55.40
CA ARG A 865 -55.99 39.03 56.26
C ARG A 865 -54.56 39.17 55.74
N LYS A 866 -53.60 39.10 56.66
CA LYS A 866 -52.18 39.23 56.36
C LYS A 866 -51.63 37.92 55.81
N VAL A 867 -50.87 37.99 54.73
CA VAL A 867 -50.27 36.82 54.08
C VAL A 867 -48.73 36.82 54.14
N ALA A 868 -48.09 37.97 54.36
CA ALA A 868 -46.65 38.08 54.58
C ALA A 868 -46.28 39.32 55.43
N GLU A 869 -45.13 39.31 56.10
CA GLU A 869 -44.57 40.50 56.78
C GLU A 869 -43.04 40.53 56.76
N HIS A 870 -42.46 41.72 56.95
CA HIS A 870 -41.04 41.91 57.16
C HIS A 870 -40.78 42.98 58.24
N LYS A 871 -40.41 42.55 59.46
CA LYS A 871 -40.38 43.38 60.68
C LYS A 871 -39.08 43.31 61.50
N ASP A 872 -37.92 43.37 60.85
CA ASP A 872 -36.62 43.49 61.55
C ASP A 872 -36.18 44.96 61.72
N ILE A 873 -36.21 45.44 62.97
CA ILE A 873 -35.78 46.80 63.38
C ILE A 873 -34.29 47.09 63.10
N THR A 874 -33.48 46.05 62.90
CA THR A 874 -32.04 46.13 62.65
C THR A 874 -31.66 46.03 61.18
N TYR A 875 -32.61 45.66 60.31
CA TYR A 875 -32.35 45.34 58.91
C TYR A 875 -31.85 46.54 58.12
N ARG A 876 -30.64 46.42 57.58
CA ARG A 876 -29.97 47.52 56.85
C ARG A 876 -30.50 47.75 55.45
N GLY A 877 -31.22 46.79 54.87
CA GLY A 877 -32.02 47.04 53.66
C GLY A 877 -33.17 48.03 53.92
N GLN A 878 -33.70 48.06 55.15
CA GLN A 878 -34.80 48.95 55.54
C GLN A 878 -34.38 50.29 56.17
N THR A 879 -33.10 50.50 56.48
CA THR A 879 -32.66 51.74 57.13
C THR A 879 -32.49 52.89 56.15
N VAL A 880 -33.14 54.04 56.40
CA VAL A 880 -32.91 55.31 55.67
C VAL A 880 -32.52 56.42 56.65
N THR A 881 -31.35 57.05 56.45
CA THR A 881 -30.88 58.17 57.27
C THR A 881 -31.48 59.50 56.79
N ILE A 882 -32.21 60.20 57.65
CA ILE A 882 -32.73 61.55 57.40
C ILE A 882 -31.75 62.59 57.97
N ARG A 883 -31.26 63.50 57.13
CA ARG A 883 -30.39 64.63 57.51
C ARG A 883 -31.10 65.97 57.32
N LYS A 884 -30.88 66.94 58.20
CA LYS A 884 -31.51 68.26 58.06
C LYS A 884 -31.01 69.03 56.84
N ALA A 885 -31.91 69.74 56.18
CA ALA A 885 -31.57 70.66 55.10
C ALA A 885 -30.62 71.76 55.59
N LEU A 886 -29.42 71.85 55.00
CA LEU A 886 -28.48 72.94 55.25
C LEU A 886 -29.07 74.24 54.71
N VAL A 887 -29.31 75.22 55.60
CA VAL A 887 -29.85 76.53 55.24
C VAL A 887 -28.82 77.34 54.45
N GLN A 888 -28.84 77.21 53.12
CA GLN A 888 -28.12 78.12 52.23
C GLN A 888 -28.86 79.45 52.13
N ILE A 889 -28.14 80.55 52.39
CA ILE A 889 -28.66 81.91 52.26
C ILE A 889 -28.57 82.34 50.79
N ASP A 890 -29.70 82.71 50.18
CA ASP A 890 -29.79 83.06 48.75
C ASP A 890 -28.97 84.32 48.40
N VAL A 891 -28.04 84.20 47.44
CA VAL A 891 -27.43 85.32 46.72
C VAL A 891 -27.34 85.02 45.21
N ARG A 892 -28.48 85.04 44.51
CA ARG A 892 -28.54 85.03 43.02
C ARG A 892 -27.64 86.13 42.41
N PRO A 893 -27.13 85.95 41.16
CA PRO A 893 -28.00 86.28 40.01
C PRO A 893 -27.78 85.51 38.69
N THR A 894 -28.87 85.30 37.91
CA THR A 894 -28.92 85.19 36.41
C THR A 894 -28.20 84.00 35.70
N ARG A 895 -28.71 83.28 34.67
CA ARG A 895 -29.80 83.48 33.68
C ARG A 895 -29.87 82.32 32.63
N VAL A 896 -31.07 81.76 32.40
CA VAL A 896 -31.63 81.19 31.13
C VAL A 896 -30.98 79.97 30.43
N ILE A 897 -31.55 78.77 30.71
CA ILE A 897 -32.39 77.89 29.84
C ILE A 897 -31.99 77.62 28.36
N SER A 898 -32.16 76.34 27.94
CA SER A 898 -32.42 75.80 26.58
C SER A 898 -31.23 75.49 25.64
N ALA A 899 -31.27 74.46 24.77
CA ALA A 899 -32.32 73.45 24.49
C ALA A 899 -31.76 72.15 23.84
N LEU A 900 -32.55 71.05 23.90
CA LEU A 900 -32.87 69.99 22.88
C LEU A 900 -31.76 69.40 21.94
N VAL A 901 -31.86 68.19 21.34
CA VAL A 901 -32.99 67.29 20.96
C VAL A 901 -32.58 65.80 21.15
N ALA A 902 -33.55 64.86 21.11
CA ALA A 902 -33.36 63.41 20.91
C ALA A 902 -33.00 63.05 19.41
N VAL A 903 -32.94 61.81 18.88
CA VAL A 903 -33.87 60.65 18.83
C VAL A 903 -33.08 59.35 18.46
N PRO A 904 -33.53 58.11 18.78
CA PRO A 904 -32.74 56.87 18.62
C PRO A 904 -33.21 55.96 17.42
N PRO A 905 -33.26 54.59 17.39
CA PRO A 905 -32.74 53.80 16.24
C PRO A 905 -33.67 52.72 15.59
N SER A 906 -33.26 52.11 14.46
CA SER A 906 -33.69 50.74 14.01
C SER A 906 -33.03 50.23 12.69
N VAL A 907 -32.47 48.99 12.69
CA VAL A 907 -32.84 47.73 11.94
C VAL A 907 -33.30 47.83 10.44
N PRO A 908 -33.10 46.85 9.48
CA PRO A 908 -32.59 45.44 9.51
C PRO A 908 -31.52 45.06 8.42
N GLU A 909 -31.30 43.73 8.26
CA GLU A 909 -30.60 42.94 7.21
C GLU A 909 -31.33 42.97 5.81
N THR A 910 -30.96 42.30 4.69
CA THR A 910 -30.35 40.97 4.38
C THR A 910 -29.67 40.85 2.99
N VAL A 911 -28.79 39.83 2.83
CA VAL A 911 -28.49 38.93 1.67
C VAL A 911 -28.34 39.47 0.22
N VAL A 912 -27.25 39.06 -0.47
CA VAL A 912 -27.18 38.92 -1.95
C VAL A 912 -26.23 37.76 -2.37
N GLU A 913 -26.74 36.78 -3.14
CA GLU A 913 -25.98 36.03 -4.17
C GLU A 913 -26.95 35.54 -5.27
N ASN A 914 -26.48 35.11 -6.46
CA ASN A 914 -27.32 35.06 -7.68
C ASN A 914 -27.46 33.68 -8.37
N ILE A 915 -28.70 33.37 -8.78
CA ILE A 915 -29.19 32.11 -9.39
C ILE A 915 -29.00 32.13 -10.92
N PRO A 916 -28.01 31.40 -11.46
CA PRO A 916 -28.25 30.35 -12.47
C PRO A 916 -29.37 29.32 -12.23
N GLU A 917 -30.12 28.95 -13.29
CA GLU A 917 -31.05 27.81 -13.41
C GLU A 917 -30.88 27.29 -14.88
N VAL A 918 -31.15 26.05 -15.32
CA VAL A 918 -32.45 25.33 -15.44
C VAL A 918 -32.18 23.84 -15.82
N VAL A 919 -33.08 22.94 -15.40
CA VAL A 919 -33.15 21.47 -15.68
C VAL A 919 -34.62 21.17 -16.07
N PRO A 920 -35.00 20.29 -17.06
CA PRO A 920 -35.18 18.85 -16.77
C PRO A 920 -35.10 17.80 -17.93
N GLN A 921 -35.37 16.55 -17.52
CA GLN A 921 -35.42 15.21 -18.15
C GLN A 921 -36.44 15.04 -19.32
N VAL A 922 -36.74 13.89 -19.96
CA VAL A 922 -36.66 12.42 -19.67
C VAL A 922 -36.40 11.63 -21.01
N VAL A 923 -36.14 10.32 -21.13
CA VAL A 923 -37.05 9.13 -21.01
C VAL A 923 -36.24 7.78 -21.08
N GLN A 924 -36.77 6.76 -20.40
CA GLN A 924 -36.55 5.28 -20.36
C GLN A 924 -36.41 4.52 -21.73
N GLU A 925 -36.18 3.19 -21.90
CA GLU A 925 -36.11 2.00 -21.00
C GLU A 925 -35.43 0.72 -21.64
N ALA A 926 -35.17 -0.31 -20.79
CA ALA A 926 -35.22 -1.79 -21.01
C ALA A 926 -34.31 -2.59 -22.01
N ILE A 927 -33.30 -3.29 -21.47
CA ILE A 927 -33.19 -4.78 -21.26
C ILE A 927 -33.92 -5.71 -22.27
N PRO A 928 -33.27 -6.72 -22.94
CA PRO A 928 -33.02 -8.06 -22.33
C PRO A 928 -31.81 -8.92 -22.85
N GLN A 929 -31.74 -10.18 -22.39
CA GLN A 929 -30.60 -11.14 -22.43
C GLN A 929 -30.60 -12.16 -23.61
N THR A 930 -29.66 -13.15 -23.55
CA THR A 930 -29.51 -14.43 -24.32
C THR A 930 -28.84 -14.35 -25.71
N GLY A 931 -28.15 -15.39 -26.23
CA GLY A 931 -27.72 -16.67 -25.64
C GLY A 931 -27.17 -17.69 -26.67
N GLU A 932 -26.10 -18.42 -26.30
CA GLU A 932 -25.57 -19.70 -26.85
C GLU A 932 -25.09 -19.92 -28.32
N ALA A 933 -24.04 -20.76 -28.41
CA ALA A 933 -23.78 -21.85 -29.38
C ALA A 933 -23.55 -21.60 -30.90
N ALA A 934 -22.30 -21.24 -31.21
CA ALA A 934 -21.38 -21.89 -32.17
C ALA A 934 -21.87 -22.99 -33.17
N THR A 935 -21.32 -22.94 -34.41
CA THR A 935 -20.56 -24.03 -35.11
C THR A 935 -20.79 -24.02 -36.63
N TYR A 936 -19.75 -23.77 -37.46
CA TYR A 936 -19.37 -24.69 -38.57
C TYR A 936 -18.03 -24.34 -39.26
N TYR A 937 -16.95 -25.03 -38.86
CA TYR A 937 -15.92 -25.55 -39.78
C TYR A 937 -15.34 -26.84 -39.21
N LYS A 938 -16.22 -27.83 -38.99
CA LYS A 938 -15.95 -29.07 -38.24
C LYS A 938 -15.28 -30.17 -39.09
N ILE A 939 -14.41 -29.76 -40.00
CA ILE A 939 -13.56 -30.58 -40.88
C ILE A 939 -12.26 -29.78 -41.01
N ILE A 940 -11.22 -30.01 -40.20
CA ILE A 940 -10.23 -31.10 -40.34
C ILE A 940 -9.82 -31.71 -38.96
N GLY A 941 -10.63 -31.51 -37.91
CA GLY A 941 -10.37 -31.96 -36.52
C GLY A 941 -10.36 -33.48 -36.25
N LEU A 942 -9.87 -34.30 -37.18
CA LEU A 942 -9.99 -35.77 -37.17
C LEU A 942 -8.67 -36.53 -37.48
N ILE A 943 -7.53 -35.84 -37.58
CA ILE A 943 -6.22 -36.48 -37.88
C ILE A 943 -5.16 -36.19 -36.79
N LEU A 944 -5.13 -35.00 -36.20
CA LEU A 944 -4.11 -34.63 -35.19
C LEU A 944 -4.34 -35.22 -33.78
N GLY A 945 -5.45 -35.93 -33.54
CA GLY A 945 -5.78 -36.51 -32.23
C GLY A 945 -5.06 -37.82 -31.87
N PHE A 946 -4.27 -38.41 -32.77
CA PHE A 946 -3.73 -39.77 -32.60
C PHE A 946 -2.25 -39.87 -32.16
N THR A 947 -1.47 -38.79 -32.24
CA THR A 947 -0.05 -38.78 -31.81
C THR A 947 0.12 -38.49 -30.31
N SER A 948 -0.66 -37.54 -29.78
CA SER A 948 -0.60 -37.13 -28.36
C SER A 948 -1.04 -38.22 -27.37
N LEU A 949 -2.03 -39.05 -27.75
CA LEU A 949 -2.52 -40.14 -26.90
C LEU A 949 -1.48 -41.27 -26.71
N ALA A 950 -0.65 -41.54 -27.71
CA ALA A 950 0.40 -42.57 -27.63
C ALA A 950 1.55 -42.17 -26.68
N ALA A 951 1.96 -40.90 -26.71
CA ALA A 951 2.97 -40.37 -25.78
C ALA A 951 2.48 -40.43 -24.32
N TYR A 952 1.25 -39.96 -24.06
CA TYR A 952 0.66 -39.96 -22.72
C TYR A 952 0.52 -41.37 -22.13
N LEU A 953 0.08 -42.35 -22.93
CA LEU A 953 -0.03 -43.74 -22.48
C LEU A 953 1.36 -44.38 -22.22
N THR A 954 2.38 -44.03 -23.00
CA THR A 954 3.76 -44.51 -22.78
C THR A 954 4.35 -43.99 -21.47
N TYR A 955 4.13 -42.70 -21.17
CA TYR A 955 4.52 -42.09 -19.89
C TYR A 955 3.80 -42.77 -18.70
N LYS A 956 2.47 -42.92 -18.80
CA LYS A 956 1.62 -43.47 -17.75
C LYS A 956 1.86 -44.96 -17.46
N MET A 957 2.41 -45.71 -18.42
CA MET A 957 2.82 -47.11 -18.22
C MET A 957 4.22 -47.28 -17.62
N ARG A 958 5.14 -46.31 -17.78
CA ARG A 958 6.44 -46.33 -17.06
C ARG A 958 6.27 -46.01 -15.57
N TYR A 959 5.41 -45.03 -15.23
CA TYR A 959 5.19 -44.59 -13.84
C TYR A 959 4.40 -45.59 -12.95
N ARG A 960 4.22 -46.84 -13.38
CA ARG A 960 3.54 -47.92 -12.62
C ARG A 960 4.35 -49.20 -12.50
N LYS A 961 5.70 -49.12 -12.58
CA LYS A 961 6.57 -50.28 -12.37
C LYS A 961 7.80 -50.07 -11.47
N GLU A 962 7.93 -48.88 -10.87
CA GLU A 962 8.92 -48.60 -9.81
C GLU A 962 8.26 -47.90 -8.61
N LYS A 963 7.19 -48.52 -8.11
CA LYS A 963 6.68 -48.36 -6.73
C LYS A 963 5.97 -49.65 -6.30
#